data_AF-A0A2N0QSY1-F1
#
_entry.id   AF-A0A2N0QSY1-F1
#
_cell.length_a   1.000
_cell.length_b   1.000
_cell.length_c   1.000
_cell.angle_alpha   90.00
_cell.angle_beta   90.00
_cell.angle_gamma   90.00
#
_symmetry.space_group_name_H-M   'P 1'
#
loop_
_entity.id
_entity.type
_entity.pdbx_description
1 polymer ?
#
loop_
_entity_poly.entity_id
_entity_poly.type
_entity_poly.pdbx_seq_one_letter_code
_entity_poly.pdbx_strand_id
1 'polypeptide(L)'
;IEDRLSITAEFYTLNNTQANSAKYILLSSEQFSQTIVFDLFPSPLIQTCTLTLKALALSKSFRFLGVWFCLSASSRFVHDQSTSMVKDMAALLSPKKLLAQHVAYLYNVVLLPRLEFRLQTTLFAESTINRIVSPMLSLIRQKAGLASVTPLSALFTLLPFSIQQAFGQFLSSHVASWQKIFFHPSYKNFANYMITYLQGFLDCDACPSSIDLEPWSHTFSLRTHSLFNSLLFSSRLNITWSLLFRPPRKDLRLAIPLWSILPKDLFISMKNVRKRFCTRFLAQLVTPCGSRLLSWKDLRFLKRVSNKGSVPAWFTYLFNFVVISNSPSFFVLPQFRISNSYTVASIFSIDISRNYLFNPQWTISFNRITNSFLVGRVIITYPAPRNEALISHWIASSVDDLLSEFTACQGCASAILRSSTSKTLLKRCPSEKCFSYVPSSTLIRYPTKPCTYIHADTRSVLLSASLGYAKSLLLFHLFAPVRLFPMNKQVSRISDIQLLSSVSTLYIDGSFLPLSSHSLPSMAYVWTAINSDGFILESHYNTIPSLFSSALRSEIFALLHGLDFLSRNSKITVTTDCAQLISLWSTYVDAPFIPRMLKESNHLLWSSARAIISQKSLEVTLIKVPAHADDSLNNHVDDLAKAAHTNSHLSLQLSALLAPCILYFNSLPVDMNIRKFIGDIFDAKNLLTLALLPRFNFNSSISNIDWACTKFCFNNKKQFFSHQNGRSEFCAFRIKILLDMLPTLTTLQKRKPNVYDTSWLCPQCNSSPETLDHLWTCPYILPEFSPFNTFKTLLLDLRTVYLDKFLSATPLTSLHDSFVAEFTAIDCWIVTLFHLPV
;
A
#
# COMPACT_ATOMS: atom_id res chain seq x y z
N ILE A 1 5.06 19.50 30.19
CA ILE A 1 5.31 20.52 29.14
C ILE A 1 6.03 21.70 29.77
N GLU A 2 5.51 22.22 30.87
CA GLU A 2 6.11 23.27 31.70
C GLU A 2 7.58 23.03 32.02
N ASP A 3 7.93 21.83 32.52
CA ASP A 3 9.33 21.42 32.75
C ASP A 3 10.26 21.67 31.55
N ARG A 4 9.86 21.24 30.35
CA ARG A 4 10.64 21.46 29.13
C ARG A 4 10.68 22.93 28.73
N LEU A 5 9.61 23.69 28.97
CA LEU A 5 9.58 25.13 28.71
C LEU A 5 10.51 25.88 29.68
N SER A 6 10.56 25.47 30.94
CA SER A 6 11.49 25.99 31.95
C SER A 6 12.93 25.73 31.57
N ILE A 7 13.30 24.48 31.26
CA ILE A 7 14.66 24.13 30.79
C ILE A 7 15.02 24.94 29.54
N THR A 8 14.07 25.12 28.63
CA THR A 8 14.29 25.91 27.41
C THR A 8 14.54 27.38 27.76
N ALA A 9 13.75 27.97 28.65
CA ALA A 9 13.92 29.35 29.11
C ALA A 9 15.29 29.55 29.77
N GLU A 10 15.71 28.65 30.67
CA GLU A 10 17.04 28.69 31.29
C GLU A 10 18.16 28.61 30.25
N PHE A 11 18.05 27.68 29.28
CA PHE A 11 19.03 27.53 28.21
C PHE A 11 19.21 28.81 27.39
N TYR A 12 18.12 29.48 27.03
CA TYR A 12 18.19 30.74 26.27
C TYR A 12 18.81 31.85 27.11
N THR A 13 18.41 31.99 28.38
CA THR A 13 19.02 32.98 29.30
C THR A 13 20.52 32.74 29.48
N LEU A 14 20.95 31.49 29.73
CA LEU A 14 22.37 31.13 29.86
C LEU A 14 23.21 31.51 28.66
N ASN A 15 22.63 31.41 27.45
CA ASN A 15 23.32 31.72 26.21
C ASN A 15 23.16 33.19 25.77
N ASN A 16 22.61 34.08 26.61
CA ASN A 16 22.30 35.47 26.26
C ASN A 16 21.50 35.59 24.94
N THR A 17 20.58 34.66 24.72
CA THR A 17 19.69 34.66 23.56
C THR A 17 18.25 34.62 24.03
N GLN A 18 17.32 35.11 23.21
CA GLN A 18 15.90 35.08 23.55
C GLN A 18 15.13 34.20 22.58
N ALA A 19 14.34 33.27 23.11
CA ALA A 19 13.37 32.56 22.30
C ALA A 19 12.27 33.52 21.85
N ASN A 20 12.02 33.60 20.55
CA ASN A 20 10.86 34.32 20.03
C ASN A 20 9.59 33.50 20.30
N SER A 21 8.92 33.80 21.41
CA SER A 21 7.68 33.14 21.85
C SER A 21 6.55 33.24 20.82
N ALA A 22 6.55 34.25 19.95
CA ALA A 22 5.57 34.37 18.86
C ALA A 22 5.72 33.28 17.78
N LYS A 23 6.82 32.54 17.77
CA LYS A 23 7.02 31.37 16.91
C LYS A 23 6.51 30.06 17.53
N TYR A 24 6.15 30.05 18.80
CA TYR A 24 5.59 28.86 19.45
C TYR A 24 4.16 28.62 18.98
N ILE A 25 3.83 27.36 18.76
CA ILE A 25 2.52 26.92 18.29
C ILE A 25 2.06 25.81 19.21
N LEU A 26 0.94 26.05 19.89
CA LEU A 26 0.29 25.04 20.73
C LEU A 26 -0.71 24.24 19.89
N LEU A 27 -0.54 22.92 19.85
CA LEU A 27 -1.43 21.99 19.18
C LEU A 27 -2.25 21.24 20.23
N SER A 28 -3.56 21.18 20.04
CA SER A 28 -4.48 20.43 20.91
C SER A 28 -5.48 19.62 20.07
N SER A 29 -5.85 18.45 20.56
CA SER A 29 -6.96 17.65 20.01
C SER A 29 -8.34 18.18 20.42
N GLU A 30 -8.40 19.02 21.45
CA GLU A 30 -9.63 19.65 21.93
C GLU A 30 -9.73 21.09 21.39
N GLN A 31 -10.95 21.51 21.05
CA GLN A 31 -11.20 22.86 20.54
C GLN A 31 -11.11 23.88 21.69
N PHE A 32 -9.89 24.32 22.01
CA PHE A 32 -9.69 25.44 22.92
C PHE A 32 -9.69 26.75 22.11
N SER A 33 -10.68 27.61 22.37
CA SER A 33 -10.65 29.02 21.97
C SER A 33 -9.81 29.90 22.91
N GLN A 34 -9.46 29.36 24.08
CA GLN A 34 -8.81 30.07 25.18
C GLN A 34 -7.28 30.03 25.09
N THR A 35 -6.66 31.09 25.62
CA THR A 35 -5.21 31.18 25.84
C THR A 35 -4.86 30.31 27.04
N ILE A 36 -3.90 29.42 26.88
CA ILE A 36 -3.38 28.57 27.95
C ILE A 36 -2.16 29.27 28.54
N VAL A 37 -2.13 29.39 29.88
CA VAL A 37 -0.99 29.90 30.63
C VAL A 37 -0.20 28.68 31.13
N PHE A 38 1.10 28.66 30.85
CA PHE A 38 2.03 27.67 31.37
C PHE A 38 2.89 28.34 32.44
N ASP A 39 2.93 27.74 33.63
CA ASP A 39 3.77 28.22 34.72
C ASP A 39 5.18 27.65 34.54
N LEU A 40 6.17 28.54 34.47
CA LEU A 40 7.58 28.18 34.42
C LEU A 40 8.09 28.08 35.85
N PHE A 41 8.83 27.00 36.14
CA PHE A 41 9.52 26.84 37.41
C PHE A 41 10.45 28.02 37.70
N PRO A 42 10.39 28.60 38.91
CA PRO A 42 11.20 29.75 39.28
C PRO A 42 12.68 29.36 39.37
N SER A 43 13.53 30.21 38.81
CA SER A 43 14.98 30.01 38.70
C SER A 43 15.68 31.37 38.75
N PRO A 44 16.91 31.49 39.30
CA PRO A 44 17.65 32.76 39.32
C PRO A 44 17.84 33.36 37.91
N LEU A 45 17.74 32.51 36.88
CA LEU A 45 17.93 32.83 35.47
C LEU A 45 16.62 33.19 34.74
N ILE A 46 15.46 33.14 35.40
CA ILE A 46 14.16 33.39 34.78
C ILE A 46 13.43 34.51 35.54
N GLN A 47 13.34 35.71 34.95
CA GLN A 47 12.58 36.84 35.52
C GLN A 47 11.06 36.74 35.28
N THR A 48 10.63 36.05 34.21
CA THR A 48 9.21 35.87 33.86
C THR A 48 8.79 34.41 34.05
N CYS A 49 7.95 34.14 35.05
CA CYS A 49 7.53 32.78 35.41
C CYS A 49 6.30 32.26 34.64
N THR A 50 5.83 32.94 33.60
CA THR A 50 4.64 32.50 32.85
C THR A 50 4.82 32.65 31.34
N LEU A 51 4.32 31.66 30.59
CA LEU A 51 4.26 31.69 29.13
C LEU A 51 2.81 31.48 28.68
N THR A 52 2.27 32.43 27.92
CA THR A 52 0.90 32.34 27.39
C THR A 52 0.92 31.92 25.93
N LEU A 53 0.17 30.87 25.58
CA LEU A 53 0.06 30.38 24.21
C LEU A 53 -1.41 30.14 23.85
N LYS A 54 -1.79 30.53 22.63
CA LYS A 54 -3.10 30.23 22.08
C LYS A 54 -3.06 28.93 21.29
N ALA A 55 -3.99 28.02 21.60
CA ALA A 55 -4.14 26.79 20.83
C ALA A 55 -4.53 27.10 19.38
N LEU A 56 -3.88 26.39 18.44
CA LEU A 56 -4.17 26.53 17.02
C LEU A 56 -5.48 25.82 16.67
N ALA A 57 -6.37 26.51 15.93
CA ALA A 57 -7.59 25.88 15.42
C ALA A 57 -7.27 24.66 14.54
N LEU A 58 -8.06 23.60 14.65
CA LEU A 58 -7.82 22.32 13.95
C LEU A 58 -7.73 22.46 12.42
N SER A 59 -8.47 23.41 11.84
CA SER A 59 -8.51 23.69 10.41
C SER A 59 -7.34 24.56 9.91
N LYS A 60 -6.62 25.21 10.83
CA LYS A 60 -5.54 26.13 10.47
C LYS A 60 -4.26 25.34 10.19
N SER A 61 -3.58 25.70 9.10
CA SER A 61 -2.27 25.13 8.79
C SER A 61 -1.18 25.81 9.62
N PHE A 62 -0.13 25.06 9.96
CA PHE A 62 1.07 25.59 10.60
C PHE A 62 2.32 25.06 9.93
N ARG A 63 3.45 25.75 10.12
CA ARG A 63 4.73 25.45 9.49
C ARG A 63 5.71 24.92 10.53
N PHE A 64 6.28 23.75 10.27
CA PHE A 64 7.37 23.18 11.07
C PHE A 64 8.52 22.79 10.14
N LEU A 65 9.72 23.34 10.40
CA LEU A 65 10.92 23.15 9.57
C LEU A 65 10.69 23.35 8.07
N GLY A 66 9.78 24.25 7.68
CA GLY A 66 9.45 24.52 6.27
C GLY A 66 8.39 23.60 5.65
N VAL A 67 7.94 22.55 6.35
CA VAL A 67 6.82 21.71 5.93
C VAL A 67 5.52 22.19 6.60
N TRP A 68 4.41 22.10 5.90
CA TRP A 68 3.12 22.57 6.39
C TRP A 68 2.22 21.41 6.84
N PHE A 69 1.61 21.57 8.00
CA PHE A 69 0.79 20.57 8.67
C PHE A 69 -0.59 21.15 8.98
N CYS A 70 -1.59 20.30 9.15
CA CYS A 70 -2.93 20.67 9.58
C CYS A 70 -3.52 19.56 10.45
N LEU A 71 -4.07 19.92 11.62
CA LEU A 71 -4.62 18.95 12.57
C LEU A 71 -5.90 18.27 12.06
N SER A 72 -6.67 18.94 11.20
CA SER A 72 -7.89 18.38 10.57
C SER A 72 -7.60 17.47 9.37
N ALA A 73 -6.33 17.09 9.15
CA ALA A 73 -5.87 16.32 7.99
C ALA A 73 -6.23 16.96 6.62
N SER A 74 -6.47 18.28 6.59
CA SER A 74 -6.73 19.02 5.35
C SER A 74 -5.42 19.29 4.62
N SER A 75 -5.35 18.88 3.35
CA SER A 75 -4.23 19.16 2.46
C SER A 75 -4.46 20.38 1.56
N ARG A 76 -5.54 21.15 1.79
CA ARG A 76 -5.93 22.27 0.90
C ARG A 76 -4.83 23.33 0.82
N PHE A 77 -4.30 23.76 1.96
CA PHE A 77 -3.21 24.74 1.99
C PHE A 77 -1.98 24.28 1.19
N VAL A 78 -1.56 23.02 1.37
CA VAL A 78 -0.40 22.46 0.66
C VAL A 78 -0.65 22.32 -0.84
N HIS A 79 -1.87 21.94 -1.21
CA HIS A 79 -2.30 21.90 -2.62
C HIS A 79 -2.23 23.29 -3.27
N ASP A 80 -2.78 24.30 -2.61
CA ASP A 80 -2.86 25.66 -3.15
C ASP A 80 -1.48 26.31 -3.23
N GLN A 81 -0.65 26.09 -2.20
CA GLN A 81 0.76 26.50 -2.21
C GLN A 81 1.55 25.86 -3.37
N SER A 82 1.39 24.55 -3.57
CA SER A 82 2.08 23.84 -4.65
C SER A 82 1.62 24.34 -6.02
N THR A 83 0.31 24.58 -6.18
CA THR A 83 -0.28 25.11 -7.40
C THR A 83 0.21 26.52 -7.70
N SER A 84 0.25 27.42 -6.71
CA SER A 84 0.79 28.77 -6.86
C SER A 84 2.24 28.72 -7.30
N MET A 85 3.08 27.96 -6.58
CA MET A 85 4.52 27.88 -6.87
C MET A 85 4.83 27.45 -8.30
N VAL A 86 4.09 26.48 -8.84
CA VAL A 86 4.25 26.06 -10.25
C VAL A 86 3.79 27.16 -11.21
N LYS A 87 2.63 27.77 -10.95
CA LYS A 87 2.09 28.84 -11.80
C LYS A 87 3.01 30.07 -11.82
N ASP A 88 3.50 30.48 -10.66
CA ASP A 88 4.38 31.64 -10.50
C ASP A 88 5.70 31.42 -11.26
N MET A 89 6.27 30.21 -11.16
CA MET A 89 7.48 29.86 -11.91
C MET A 89 7.23 29.79 -13.42
N ALA A 90 6.12 29.20 -13.86
CA ALA A 90 5.76 29.16 -15.28
C ALA A 90 5.55 30.57 -15.84
N ALA A 91 4.84 31.45 -15.12
CA ALA A 91 4.62 32.83 -15.50
C ALA A 91 5.94 33.62 -15.58
N LEU A 92 6.85 33.40 -14.62
CA LEU A 92 8.17 34.04 -14.59
C LEU A 92 9.07 33.60 -15.75
N LEU A 93 9.00 32.33 -16.16
CA LEU A 93 9.85 31.77 -17.22
C LEU A 93 9.26 31.97 -18.63
N SER A 94 7.95 32.10 -18.76
CA SER A 94 7.24 32.25 -20.04
C SER A 94 7.79 33.36 -20.94
N PRO A 95 7.94 34.62 -20.48
CA PRO A 95 8.41 35.70 -21.35
C PRO A 95 9.91 35.64 -21.64
N LYS A 96 10.68 34.79 -20.93
CA LYS A 96 12.14 34.74 -21.07
C LYS A 96 12.56 33.98 -22.33
N LYS A 97 13.62 34.46 -22.99
CA LYS A 97 14.26 33.82 -24.16
C LYS A 97 15.11 32.61 -23.72
N LEU A 98 14.45 31.57 -23.22
CA LEU A 98 15.07 30.34 -22.72
C LEU A 98 14.80 29.18 -23.68
N LEU A 99 15.79 28.30 -23.85
CA LEU A 99 15.62 27.02 -24.54
C LEU A 99 14.80 26.04 -23.70
N ALA A 100 14.13 25.09 -24.34
CA ALA A 100 13.37 24.04 -23.65
C ALA A 100 14.22 23.26 -22.63
N GLN A 101 15.49 22.99 -22.95
CA GLN A 101 16.43 22.32 -22.04
C GLN A 101 16.70 23.13 -20.75
N HIS A 102 16.73 24.48 -20.83
CA HIS A 102 16.93 25.33 -19.65
C HIS A 102 15.69 25.28 -18.75
N VAL A 103 14.49 25.29 -19.34
CA VAL A 103 13.24 25.17 -18.59
C VAL A 103 13.11 23.77 -17.97
N ALA A 104 13.48 22.71 -18.70
CA ALA A 104 13.51 21.33 -18.20
C ALA A 104 14.52 21.15 -17.06
N TYR A 105 15.70 21.76 -17.16
CA TYR A 105 16.68 21.79 -16.07
C TYR A 105 16.11 22.45 -14.81
N LEU A 106 15.52 23.65 -14.94
CA LEU A 106 14.89 24.35 -13.82
C LEU A 106 13.73 23.54 -13.23
N TYR A 107 12.96 22.86 -14.07
CA TYR A 107 11.90 21.96 -13.63
C TYR A 107 12.45 20.80 -12.79
N ASN A 108 13.45 20.06 -13.29
CA ASN A 108 14.02 18.89 -12.62
C ASN A 108 14.84 19.24 -11.36
N VAL A 109 15.65 20.30 -11.41
CA VAL A 109 16.67 20.58 -10.39
C VAL A 109 16.19 21.59 -9.35
N VAL A 110 15.23 22.46 -9.70
CA VAL A 110 14.73 23.50 -8.78
C VAL A 110 13.29 23.23 -8.36
N LEU A 111 12.37 23.09 -9.31
CA LEU A 111 10.95 23.01 -8.98
C LEU A 111 10.56 21.69 -8.33
N LEU A 112 10.96 20.56 -8.90
CA LEU A 112 10.62 19.24 -8.35
C LEU A 112 11.18 19.03 -6.94
N PRO A 113 12.45 19.35 -6.60
CA PRO A 113 12.94 19.22 -5.23
C PRO A 113 12.21 20.13 -4.24
N ARG A 114 11.84 21.35 -4.67
CA ARG A 114 11.04 22.25 -3.83
C ARG A 114 9.64 21.69 -3.58
N LEU A 115 8.99 21.11 -4.59
CA LEU A 115 7.70 20.44 -4.44
C LEU A 115 7.83 19.19 -3.55
N GLU A 116 8.84 18.35 -3.80
CA GLU A 116 9.12 17.14 -3.01
C GLU A 116 9.26 17.46 -1.53
N PHE A 117 10.00 18.53 -1.20
CA PHE A 117 10.14 19.00 0.17
C PHE A 117 8.81 19.49 0.79
N ARG A 118 8.00 20.25 0.05
CA ARG A 118 6.71 20.75 0.55
C ARG A 118 5.66 19.65 0.69
N LEU A 119 5.74 18.61 -0.14
CA LEU A 119 4.81 17.48 -0.20
C LEU A 119 5.24 16.29 0.66
N GLN A 120 6.32 16.39 1.43
CA GLN A 120 6.92 15.27 2.17
C GLN A 120 5.95 14.53 3.11
N THR A 121 4.87 15.17 3.55
CA THR A 121 3.81 14.59 4.41
C THR A 121 2.49 14.37 3.70
N THR A 122 2.35 14.81 2.44
CA THR A 122 1.11 14.79 1.65
C THR A 122 1.34 14.24 0.25
N LEU A 123 1.00 12.97 0.05
CA LEU A 123 1.10 12.32 -1.26
C LEU A 123 -0.23 12.42 -2.00
N PHE A 124 -0.29 13.20 -3.08
CA PHE A 124 -1.51 13.31 -3.91
C PHE A 124 -1.58 12.21 -4.97
N ALA A 125 -2.80 11.91 -5.44
CA ALA A 125 -3.01 11.06 -6.60
C ALA A 125 -2.38 11.65 -7.87
N GLU A 126 -1.96 10.77 -8.79
CA GLU A 126 -1.26 11.13 -10.03
C GLU A 126 -1.97 12.21 -10.86
N SER A 127 -3.30 12.11 -11.01
CA SER A 127 -4.10 13.12 -11.74
C SER A 127 -4.00 14.52 -11.12
N THR A 128 -3.96 14.61 -9.79
CA THR A 128 -3.80 15.88 -9.07
C THR A 128 -2.40 16.44 -9.29
N ILE A 129 -1.36 15.60 -9.20
CA ILE A 129 0.03 16.02 -9.43
C ILE A 129 0.22 16.50 -10.87
N ASN A 130 -0.28 15.74 -11.85
CA ASN A 130 -0.21 16.10 -13.26
C ASN A 130 -0.91 17.44 -13.53
N ARG A 131 -2.04 17.71 -12.88
CA ARG A 131 -2.72 19.01 -12.96
C ARG A 131 -1.88 20.15 -12.35
N ILE A 132 -1.22 19.90 -11.22
CA ILE A 132 -0.34 20.89 -10.56
C ILE A 132 0.84 21.24 -11.46
N VAL A 133 1.52 20.26 -12.07
CA VAL A 133 2.73 20.49 -12.88
C VAL A 133 2.45 20.86 -14.34
N SER A 134 1.21 20.71 -14.81
CA SER A 134 0.79 20.98 -16.20
C SER A 134 1.24 22.33 -16.76
N PRO A 135 1.19 23.47 -16.02
CA PRO A 135 1.67 24.76 -16.54
C PRO A 135 3.13 24.73 -16.99
N MET A 136 4.00 24.04 -16.24
CA MET A 136 5.42 23.90 -16.58
C MET A 136 5.65 22.94 -17.74
N LEU A 137 4.92 21.82 -17.78
CA LEU A 137 5.01 20.88 -18.91
C LEU A 137 4.52 21.52 -20.21
N SER A 138 3.47 22.34 -20.14
CA SER A 138 2.98 23.15 -21.27
C SER A 138 4.03 24.15 -21.74
N LEU A 139 4.69 24.85 -20.81
CA LEU A 139 5.78 25.77 -21.13
C LEU A 139 6.96 25.05 -21.79
N ILE A 140 7.38 23.89 -21.28
CA ILE A 140 8.46 23.10 -21.90
C ILE A 140 8.08 22.70 -23.32
N ARG A 141 6.84 22.24 -23.52
CA ARG A 141 6.30 21.87 -24.83
C ARG A 141 6.32 23.05 -25.81
N GLN A 142 5.88 24.22 -25.36
CA GLN A 142 5.90 25.46 -26.14
C GLN A 142 7.33 25.86 -26.53
N LYS A 143 8.27 25.88 -25.57
CA LYS A 143 9.68 26.21 -25.82
C LYS A 143 10.39 25.16 -26.66
N ALA A 144 9.90 23.92 -26.67
CA ALA A 144 10.37 22.85 -27.55
C ALA A 144 9.76 22.92 -28.95
N GLY A 145 8.87 23.88 -29.24
CA GLY A 145 8.22 24.00 -30.54
C GLY A 145 7.23 22.86 -30.85
N LEU A 146 6.76 22.13 -29.84
CA LEU A 146 5.84 21.00 -29.97
C LEU A 146 4.38 21.47 -29.88
N ALA A 147 3.47 20.79 -30.58
CA ALA A 147 2.05 21.14 -30.56
C ALA A 147 1.42 20.83 -29.20
N SER A 148 0.45 21.62 -28.72
CA SER A 148 -0.19 21.46 -27.40
C SER A 148 -0.76 20.06 -27.11
N VAL A 149 -1.18 19.36 -28.16
CA VAL A 149 -1.72 17.99 -28.15
C VAL A 149 -0.65 16.88 -28.08
N THR A 150 0.64 17.23 -28.04
CA THR A 150 1.73 16.24 -27.97
C THR A 150 1.59 15.40 -26.69
N PRO A 151 1.54 14.06 -26.78
CA PRO A 151 1.42 13.17 -25.63
C PRO A 151 2.51 13.41 -24.58
N LEU A 152 2.18 13.26 -23.30
CA LEU A 152 3.17 13.37 -22.21
C LEU A 152 4.24 12.29 -22.31
N SER A 153 3.88 11.07 -22.73
CA SER A 153 4.82 9.97 -22.95
C SER A 153 5.94 10.36 -23.92
N ALA A 154 5.60 11.03 -25.03
CA ALA A 154 6.57 11.56 -25.99
C ALA A 154 7.49 12.62 -25.37
N LEU A 155 6.95 13.50 -24.52
CA LEU A 155 7.73 14.52 -23.83
C LEU A 155 8.75 13.91 -22.84
N PHE A 156 8.40 12.81 -22.18
CA PHE A 156 9.31 12.12 -21.24
C PHE A 156 10.35 11.23 -21.94
N THR A 157 10.07 10.73 -23.15
CA THR A 157 10.89 9.68 -23.80
C THR A 157 11.69 10.17 -25.02
N LEU A 158 11.14 11.06 -25.84
CA LEU A 158 11.70 11.45 -27.14
C LEU A 158 12.54 12.73 -27.09
N LEU A 159 12.40 13.54 -26.04
CA LEU A 159 13.22 14.75 -25.92
C LEU A 159 14.67 14.36 -25.56
N PRO A 160 15.66 15.07 -26.13
CA PRO A 160 17.08 14.76 -25.94
C PRO A 160 17.62 15.21 -24.58
N PHE A 161 16.75 15.73 -23.72
CA PHE A 161 17.01 16.08 -22.33
C PHE A 161 15.92 15.43 -21.48
N SER A 162 16.30 14.86 -20.35
CA SER A 162 15.36 14.15 -19.49
C SER A 162 14.39 15.12 -18.82
N ILE A 163 13.13 14.75 -18.76
CA ILE A 163 12.11 15.44 -17.96
C ILE A 163 11.58 14.40 -16.99
N GLN A 164 11.75 14.65 -15.69
CA GLN A 164 11.32 13.70 -14.68
C GLN A 164 9.80 13.70 -14.55
N GLN A 165 9.23 12.50 -14.42
CA GLN A 165 7.81 12.33 -14.12
C GLN A 165 7.58 12.72 -12.65
N ALA A 166 6.82 13.80 -12.41
CA ALA A 166 6.63 14.38 -11.06
C ALA A 166 6.00 13.42 -10.04
N PHE A 167 4.94 12.72 -10.41
CA PHE A 167 4.29 11.74 -9.54
C PHE A 167 5.22 10.57 -9.20
N GLY A 168 5.97 10.05 -10.18
CA GLY A 168 6.97 9.01 -9.97
C GLY A 168 8.08 9.46 -9.02
N GLN A 169 8.57 10.69 -9.20
CA GLN A 169 9.54 11.32 -8.31
C GLN A 169 9.01 11.41 -6.86
N PHE A 170 7.79 11.91 -6.67
CA PHE A 170 7.19 12.06 -5.33
C PHE A 170 6.90 10.69 -4.69
N LEU A 171 6.30 9.76 -5.44
CA LEU A 171 6.06 8.40 -4.96
C LEU A 171 7.36 7.72 -4.54
N SER A 172 8.41 7.82 -5.36
CA SER A 172 9.72 7.25 -5.05
C SER A 172 10.31 7.81 -3.75
N SER A 173 10.15 9.12 -3.51
CA SER A 173 10.64 9.78 -2.30
C SER A 173 9.87 9.35 -1.05
N HIS A 174 8.54 9.22 -1.14
CA HIS A 174 7.72 8.73 -0.04
C HIS A 174 8.00 7.26 0.28
N VAL A 175 8.08 6.39 -0.74
CA VAL A 175 8.44 4.97 -0.56
C VAL A 175 9.81 4.85 0.11
N ALA A 176 10.82 5.57 -0.38
CA ALA A 176 12.15 5.56 0.22
C ALA A 176 12.15 6.09 1.67
N SER A 177 11.33 7.10 1.97
CA SER A 177 11.23 7.66 3.33
C SER A 177 10.59 6.67 4.30
N TRP A 178 9.51 5.99 3.90
CA TRP A 178 8.88 4.96 4.72
C TRP A 178 9.75 3.72 4.86
N GLN A 179 10.46 3.31 3.81
CA GLN A 179 11.46 2.24 3.89
C GLN A 179 12.52 2.57 4.96
N LYS A 180 13.08 3.78 4.95
CA LYS A 180 14.02 4.22 5.99
C LYS A 180 13.44 4.13 7.40
N ILE A 181 12.20 4.59 7.59
CA ILE A 181 11.52 4.54 8.90
C ILE A 181 11.35 3.09 9.37
N PHE A 182 10.97 2.18 8.47
CA PHE A 182 10.74 0.77 8.80
C PHE A 182 12.03 -0.03 9.00
N PHE A 183 13.14 0.37 8.40
CA PHE A 183 14.45 -0.23 8.63
C PHE A 183 15.16 0.28 9.88
N HIS A 184 14.98 1.55 10.23
CA HIS A 184 15.78 2.18 11.28
C HIS A 184 15.43 1.61 12.68
N PRO A 185 16.39 1.04 13.43
CA PRO A 185 16.12 0.41 14.72
C PRO A 185 15.42 1.34 15.72
N SER A 186 15.85 2.59 15.84
CA SER A 186 15.26 3.56 16.78
C SER A 186 13.83 3.99 16.43
N TYR A 187 13.37 3.77 15.20
CA TYR A 187 12.00 4.12 14.78
C TYR A 187 11.04 2.94 14.84
N LYS A 188 11.46 1.76 15.32
CA LYS A 188 10.61 0.56 15.41
C LYS A 188 9.29 0.81 16.14
N ASN A 189 9.32 1.52 17.28
CA ASN A 189 8.10 1.84 18.03
C ASN A 189 7.15 2.76 17.26
N PHE A 190 7.71 3.76 16.58
CA PHE A 190 6.95 4.67 15.72
C PHE A 190 6.37 3.93 14.50
N ALA A 191 7.16 3.08 13.85
CA ALA A 191 6.72 2.24 12.74
C ALA A 191 5.55 1.33 13.13
N ASN A 192 5.66 0.64 14.27
CA ASN A 192 4.58 -0.16 14.84
C ASN A 192 3.34 0.68 15.10
N TYR A 193 3.49 1.85 15.74
CA TYR A 193 2.38 2.77 15.99
C TYR A 193 1.70 3.20 14.69
N MET A 194 2.45 3.60 13.66
CA MET A 194 1.88 4.05 12.38
C MET A 194 1.11 2.94 11.65
N ILE A 195 1.63 1.71 11.67
CA ILE A 195 0.91 0.55 11.12
C ILE A 195 -0.36 0.27 11.93
N THR A 196 -0.29 0.26 13.26
CA THR A 196 -1.45 0.02 14.13
C THR A 196 -2.49 1.14 14.07
N TYR A 197 -2.05 2.38 13.87
CA TYR A 197 -2.91 3.53 13.61
C TYR A 197 -3.68 3.34 12.30
N LEU A 198 -2.96 2.97 11.22
CA LEU A 198 -3.58 2.72 9.92
C LEU A 198 -4.53 1.52 9.96
N GLN A 199 -4.17 0.43 10.65
CA GLN A 199 -5.05 -0.71 10.90
C GLN A 199 -6.36 -0.30 11.58
N GLY A 200 -6.28 0.56 12.59
CA GLY A 200 -7.45 1.10 13.27
C GLY A 200 -8.32 2.00 12.40
N PHE A 201 -7.70 2.68 11.43
CA PHE A 201 -8.42 3.52 10.47
C PHE A 201 -9.10 2.71 9.36
N LEU A 202 -8.47 1.60 8.95
CA LEU A 202 -8.97 0.69 7.93
C LEU A 202 -9.95 -0.35 8.48
N ASP A 203 -10.00 -0.51 9.80
CA ASP A 203 -10.75 -1.57 10.48
C ASP A 203 -10.29 -2.98 10.07
N CYS A 204 -8.97 -3.14 9.90
CA CYS A 204 -8.34 -4.42 9.55
C CYS A 204 -7.47 -4.95 10.70
N ASP A 205 -7.51 -6.27 10.87
CA ASP A 205 -6.68 -7.06 11.77
C ASP A 205 -5.32 -7.42 11.13
N ALA A 206 -5.32 -7.61 9.81
CA ALA A 206 -4.15 -7.84 8.98
C ALA A 206 -3.26 -6.59 8.84
N CYS A 207 -2.01 -6.78 8.41
CA CYS A 207 -1.13 -5.66 8.10
C CYS A 207 -1.67 -4.90 6.86
N PRO A 208 -1.74 -3.56 6.87
CA PRO A 208 -2.18 -2.79 5.70
C PRO A 208 -1.35 -3.04 4.44
N SER A 209 -0.12 -3.56 4.60
CA SER A 209 0.73 -3.90 3.47
C SER A 209 0.37 -5.20 2.74
N SER A 210 -0.45 -6.06 3.35
CA SER A 210 -0.81 -7.38 2.80
C SER A 210 -2.24 -7.47 2.28
N ILE A 211 -2.99 -6.37 2.32
CA ILE A 211 -4.40 -6.34 1.91
C ILE A 211 -4.59 -5.38 0.73
N ASP A 212 -5.67 -5.57 -0.02
CA ASP A 212 -6.07 -4.60 -1.04
C ASP A 212 -6.60 -3.33 -0.37
N LEU A 213 -5.91 -2.21 -0.57
CA LEU A 213 -6.26 -0.90 0.00
C LEU A 213 -7.23 -0.09 -0.85
N GLU A 214 -7.52 -0.53 -2.07
CA GLU A 214 -8.42 0.16 -3.00
C GLU A 214 -9.81 0.52 -2.42
N PRO A 215 -10.47 -0.33 -1.60
CA PRO A 215 -11.78 0.01 -1.03
C PRO A 215 -11.80 1.28 -0.17
N TRP A 216 -10.65 1.73 0.33
CA TRP A 216 -10.52 2.94 1.15
C TRP A 216 -9.98 4.16 0.40
N SER A 217 -9.66 4.05 -0.89
CA SER A 217 -9.10 5.13 -1.72
C SER A 217 -9.97 6.41 -1.75
N HIS A 218 -11.29 6.27 -1.61
CA HIS A 218 -12.25 7.38 -1.56
C HIS A 218 -12.46 7.97 -0.15
N THR A 219 -11.71 7.52 0.85
CA THR A 219 -11.85 7.99 2.22
C THR A 219 -11.15 9.33 2.39
N PHE A 220 -11.92 10.37 2.73
CA PHE A 220 -11.45 11.76 2.74
C PHE A 220 -10.16 11.98 3.55
N SER A 221 -10.07 11.42 4.75
CA SER A 221 -8.91 11.52 5.65
C SER A 221 -7.67 10.74 5.18
N LEU A 222 -7.84 9.73 4.32
CA LEU A 222 -6.73 8.95 3.76
C LEU A 222 -6.29 9.44 2.38
N ARG A 223 -7.08 10.31 1.74
CA ARG A 223 -6.87 10.75 0.35
C ARG A 223 -5.49 11.32 0.07
N THR A 224 -4.83 11.88 1.08
CA THR A 224 -3.47 12.46 0.99
C THR A 224 -2.51 11.90 2.05
N HIS A 225 -2.94 10.87 2.79
CA HIS A 225 -2.13 10.30 3.86
C HIS A 225 -0.89 9.61 3.28
N SER A 226 0.31 10.05 3.68
CA SER A 226 1.56 9.62 3.05
C SER A 226 1.78 8.11 3.11
N LEU A 227 1.64 7.45 4.26
CA LEU A 227 1.83 5.99 4.38
C LEU A 227 0.80 5.20 3.55
N PHE A 228 -0.49 5.48 3.75
CA PHE A 228 -1.57 4.82 3.01
C PHE A 228 -1.39 4.95 1.49
N ASN A 229 -1.13 6.17 0.99
CA ASN A 229 -0.93 6.37 -0.44
C ASN A 229 0.40 5.79 -0.94
N SER A 230 1.44 5.70 -0.10
CA SER A 230 2.68 5.00 -0.48
C SER A 230 2.39 3.52 -0.71
N LEU A 231 1.68 2.87 0.21
CA LEU A 231 1.27 1.47 0.08
C LEU A 231 0.35 1.28 -1.14
N LEU A 232 -0.72 2.07 -1.25
CA LEU A 232 -1.71 1.97 -2.33
C LEU A 232 -1.12 2.24 -3.72
N PHE A 233 -0.30 3.28 -3.89
CA PHE A 233 0.26 3.59 -5.20
C PHE A 233 1.44 2.67 -5.54
N SER A 234 2.16 2.15 -4.55
CA SER A 234 3.15 1.09 -4.78
C SER A 234 2.48 -0.22 -5.24
N SER A 235 1.33 -0.60 -4.67
CA SER A 235 0.61 -1.82 -5.10
C SER A 235 0.09 -1.71 -6.55
N ARG A 236 -0.31 -0.52 -7.00
CA ARG A 236 -0.63 -0.25 -8.43
C ARG A 236 0.56 -0.37 -9.38
N LEU A 237 1.78 -0.38 -8.84
CA LEU A 237 3.02 -0.68 -9.57
C LEU A 237 3.47 -2.13 -9.36
N ASN A 238 2.61 -3.00 -8.81
CA ASN A 238 2.95 -4.36 -8.38
C ASN A 238 4.09 -4.43 -7.35
N ILE A 239 4.28 -3.34 -6.58
CA ILE A 239 5.22 -3.30 -5.47
C ILE A 239 4.47 -3.63 -4.18
N THR A 240 4.82 -4.73 -3.52
CA THR A 240 4.25 -5.14 -2.22
C THR A 240 5.27 -4.96 -1.10
N TRP A 241 4.79 -4.73 0.12
CA TRP A 241 5.64 -4.51 1.29
C TRP A 241 5.51 -5.68 2.26
N SER A 242 6.60 -6.40 2.47
CA SER A 242 6.71 -7.38 3.56
C SER A 242 7.34 -6.71 4.77
N LEU A 243 6.60 -6.65 5.87
CA LEU A 243 7.09 -6.17 7.16
C LEU A 243 7.25 -7.38 8.08
N LEU A 244 8.44 -7.56 8.66
CA LEU A 244 8.70 -8.61 9.66
C LEU A 244 8.02 -8.28 11.00
N PHE A 245 7.89 -7.00 11.32
CA PHE A 245 7.07 -6.54 12.43
C PHE A 245 5.60 -6.48 11.98
N ARG A 246 4.83 -7.51 12.34
CA ARG A 246 3.37 -7.52 12.14
C ARG A 246 2.73 -7.44 13.51
N PRO A 247 2.52 -6.25 14.10
CA PRO A 247 1.72 -6.15 15.31
C PRO A 247 0.30 -6.58 14.92
N PRO A 248 -0.15 -7.80 15.29
CA PRO A 248 -1.53 -8.16 15.07
C PRO A 248 -2.34 -7.32 16.03
N ARG A 249 -3.43 -6.72 15.57
CA ARG A 249 -4.45 -6.22 16.50
C ARG A 249 -5.10 -7.42 17.18
N LYS A 250 -4.53 -7.83 18.32
CA LYS A 250 -4.98 -9.01 19.09
C LYS A 250 -6.39 -8.81 19.65
N ASP A 251 -6.80 -7.56 19.83
CA ASP A 251 -8.18 -7.15 20.13
C ASP A 251 -9.18 -7.53 19.04
N LEU A 252 -8.73 -7.68 17.79
CA LEU A 252 -9.59 -7.94 16.62
C LEU A 252 -9.48 -9.35 16.02
N ARG A 253 -8.51 -10.17 16.46
CA ARG A 253 -8.14 -11.46 15.85
C ARG A 253 -9.26 -12.50 15.68
N LEU A 254 -10.38 -12.36 16.38
CA LEU A 254 -11.52 -13.29 16.33
C LEU A 254 -12.81 -12.64 15.79
N ALA A 255 -12.74 -11.38 15.36
CA ALA A 255 -13.85 -10.66 14.74
C ALA A 255 -13.61 -10.59 13.22
N ILE A 256 -14.42 -11.33 12.45
CA ILE A 256 -14.29 -11.35 10.98
C ILE A 256 -14.66 -9.97 10.42
N PRO A 257 -13.73 -9.24 9.77
CA PRO A 257 -14.00 -7.90 9.29
C PRO A 257 -14.90 -7.92 8.06
N LEU A 258 -15.80 -6.95 7.93
CA LEU A 258 -16.76 -6.94 6.83
C LEU A 258 -16.11 -6.71 5.45
N TRP A 259 -14.93 -6.10 5.43
CA TRP A 259 -14.19 -5.87 4.17
C TRP A 259 -13.67 -7.18 3.56
N SER A 260 -13.39 -8.22 4.36
CA SER A 260 -12.90 -9.50 3.85
C SER A 260 -14.01 -10.40 3.32
N ILE A 261 -15.27 -10.08 3.64
CA ILE A 261 -16.46 -10.85 3.22
C ILE A 261 -17.11 -10.21 1.99
N LEU A 262 -17.20 -8.88 1.97
CA LEU A 262 -18.00 -8.16 0.98
C LEU A 262 -17.19 -7.80 -0.27
N PRO A 263 -17.80 -7.93 -1.47
CA PRO A 263 -17.28 -7.35 -2.69
C PRO A 263 -17.01 -5.85 -2.53
N LYS A 264 -15.99 -5.35 -3.23
CA LYS A 264 -15.50 -3.96 -3.15
C LYS A 264 -16.62 -2.92 -3.25
N ASP A 265 -17.50 -3.05 -4.24
CA ASP A 265 -18.57 -2.07 -4.47
C ASP A 265 -19.62 -2.05 -3.34
N LEU A 266 -19.97 -3.24 -2.83
CA LEU A 266 -20.89 -3.38 -1.70
C LEU A 266 -20.26 -2.84 -0.40
N PHE A 267 -18.98 -3.08 -0.17
CA PHE A 267 -18.27 -2.52 0.98
C PHE A 267 -18.18 -0.99 0.94
N ILE A 268 -17.96 -0.41 -0.25
CA ILE A 268 -17.97 1.04 -0.46
C ILE A 268 -19.37 1.62 -0.18
N SER A 269 -20.44 0.95 -0.63
CA SER A 269 -21.82 1.36 -0.38
C SER A 269 -22.17 1.46 1.11
N MET A 270 -21.51 0.65 1.95
CA MET A 270 -21.69 0.63 3.41
C MET A 270 -21.06 1.83 4.14
N LYS A 271 -20.40 2.78 3.45
CA LYS A 271 -19.70 3.92 4.06
C LYS A 271 -20.51 4.68 5.13
N ASN A 272 -21.81 4.87 4.90
CA ASN A 272 -22.67 5.57 5.87
C ASN A 272 -22.89 4.76 7.15
N VAL A 273 -23.05 3.44 7.03
CA VAL A 273 -23.26 2.56 8.19
C VAL A 273 -21.96 2.45 8.99
N ARG A 274 -20.82 2.28 8.32
CA ARG A 274 -19.49 2.26 8.96
C ARG A 274 -19.21 3.54 9.74
N LYS A 275 -19.55 4.70 9.19
CA LYS A 275 -19.31 6.00 9.84
C LYS A 275 -20.29 6.33 10.96
N ARG A 276 -21.59 6.12 10.75
CA ARG A 276 -22.63 6.55 11.70
C ARG A 276 -22.86 5.55 12.84
N PHE A 277 -22.72 4.26 12.57
CA PHE A 277 -23.03 3.19 13.52
C PHE A 277 -21.80 2.39 13.95
N CYS A 278 -20.61 2.72 13.43
CA CYS A 278 -19.35 2.03 13.73
C CYS A 278 -19.39 0.52 13.47
N THR A 279 -20.22 0.07 12.52
CA THR A 279 -20.31 -1.33 12.09
C THR A 279 -19.15 -1.66 11.16
N ARG A 280 -18.25 -2.54 11.59
CA ARG A 280 -16.95 -2.84 10.98
C ARG A 280 -16.71 -4.36 10.89
N PHE A 281 -17.25 -5.12 11.84
CA PHE A 281 -17.05 -6.56 11.96
C PHE A 281 -18.37 -7.32 11.92
N LEU A 282 -18.33 -8.57 11.47
CA LEU A 282 -19.47 -9.48 11.50
C LEU A 282 -19.99 -9.70 12.93
N ALA A 283 -19.11 -9.64 13.94
CA ALA A 283 -19.46 -9.72 15.37
C ALA A 283 -20.53 -8.72 15.80
N GLN A 284 -20.64 -7.58 15.10
CA GLN A 284 -21.63 -6.55 15.38
C GLN A 284 -22.97 -6.78 14.67
N LEU A 285 -23.03 -7.75 13.76
CA LEU A 285 -24.23 -8.10 13.00
C LEU A 285 -24.81 -9.46 13.39
N VAL A 286 -24.14 -10.23 14.26
CA VAL A 286 -24.63 -11.50 14.80
C VAL A 286 -25.28 -11.32 16.17
N THR A 287 -26.08 -12.30 16.56
CA THR A 287 -26.72 -12.37 17.87
C THR A 287 -25.68 -12.56 19.00
N PRO A 288 -26.00 -12.26 20.27
CA PRO A 288 -25.07 -12.40 21.41
C PRO A 288 -24.47 -13.81 21.61
N CYS A 289 -25.11 -14.85 21.12
CA CYS A 289 -24.58 -16.23 21.15
C CYS A 289 -23.74 -16.57 19.91
N GLY A 290 -23.48 -15.60 19.03
CA GLY A 290 -22.62 -15.70 17.85
C GLY A 290 -23.03 -16.72 16.79
N SER A 291 -24.20 -17.33 16.92
CA SER A 291 -24.66 -18.45 16.07
C SER A 291 -25.69 -18.05 15.01
N ARG A 292 -26.28 -16.85 15.10
CA ARG A 292 -27.30 -16.37 14.17
C ARG A 292 -26.99 -14.95 13.70
N LEU A 293 -27.35 -14.62 12.46
CA LEU A 293 -27.29 -13.25 11.96
C LEU A 293 -28.51 -12.47 12.46
N LEU A 294 -28.33 -11.23 12.90
CA LEU A 294 -29.43 -10.36 13.30
C LEU A 294 -30.32 -10.03 12.11
N SER A 295 -31.64 -10.10 12.31
CA SER A 295 -32.57 -9.63 11.29
C SER A 295 -32.42 -8.12 11.06
N TRP A 296 -32.80 -7.63 9.88
CA TRP A 296 -32.79 -6.19 9.60
C TRP A 296 -33.67 -5.40 10.59
N LYS A 297 -34.76 -6.02 11.08
CA LYS A 297 -35.63 -5.47 12.12
C LYS A 297 -34.89 -5.32 13.45
N ASP A 298 -34.14 -6.33 13.87
CA ASP A 298 -33.36 -6.30 15.10
C ASP A 298 -32.23 -5.27 15.03
N LEU A 299 -31.55 -5.14 13.88
CA LEU A 299 -30.53 -4.12 13.68
C LEU A 299 -31.07 -2.69 13.82
N ARG A 300 -32.30 -2.45 13.35
CA ARG A 300 -33.01 -1.17 13.55
C ARG A 300 -33.37 -0.96 15.02
N PHE A 301 -33.89 -1.99 15.68
CA PHE A 301 -34.21 -1.93 17.10
C PHE A 301 -32.99 -1.58 17.95
N LEU A 302 -31.85 -2.21 17.68
CA LEU A 302 -30.57 -1.99 18.34
C LEU A 302 -29.87 -0.67 17.93
N LYS A 303 -30.48 0.13 17.04
CA LYS A 303 -29.91 1.36 16.48
C LYS A 303 -28.51 1.14 15.87
N ARG A 304 -28.25 -0.03 15.28
CA ARG A 304 -27.01 -0.37 14.57
C ARG A 304 -27.07 -0.04 13.07
N VAL A 305 -28.26 0.29 12.56
CA VAL A 305 -28.51 0.72 11.19
C VAL A 305 -29.58 1.83 11.17
N SER A 306 -29.77 2.46 10.00
CA SER A 306 -30.81 3.47 9.80
C SER A 306 -32.22 2.91 10.02
N ASN A 307 -33.06 3.66 10.73
CA ASN A 307 -34.49 3.35 10.88
C ASN A 307 -35.31 3.61 9.60
N LYS A 308 -34.71 4.30 8.61
CA LYS A 308 -35.34 4.65 7.31
C LYS A 308 -34.67 3.91 6.16
N GLY A 309 -35.43 3.62 5.09
CA GLY A 309 -34.95 3.00 3.84
C GLY A 309 -35.16 1.48 3.77
N SER A 310 -35.04 0.89 2.58
CA SER A 310 -35.16 -0.56 2.35
C SER A 310 -33.92 -1.32 2.87
N VAL A 311 -33.98 -2.66 2.83
CA VAL A 311 -32.81 -3.51 3.10
C VAL A 311 -31.77 -3.28 1.99
N PRO A 312 -30.53 -2.89 2.34
CA PRO A 312 -29.52 -2.57 1.34
C PRO A 312 -28.90 -3.84 0.73
N ALA A 313 -28.46 -3.76 -0.53
CA ALA A 313 -27.89 -4.88 -1.27
C ALA A 313 -26.69 -5.55 -0.56
N TRP A 314 -25.85 -4.79 0.15
CA TRP A 314 -24.73 -5.35 0.91
C TRP A 314 -25.19 -6.31 2.02
N PHE A 315 -26.35 -6.03 2.64
CA PHE A 315 -26.89 -6.88 3.70
C PHE A 315 -27.52 -8.14 3.11
N THR A 316 -28.23 -8.01 1.99
CA THR A 316 -28.77 -9.16 1.25
C THR A 316 -27.65 -10.11 0.78
N TYR A 317 -26.55 -9.55 0.27
CA TYR A 317 -25.37 -10.35 -0.08
C TYR A 317 -24.77 -11.05 1.15
N LEU A 318 -24.54 -10.29 2.24
CA LEU A 318 -24.00 -10.84 3.48
C LEU A 318 -24.88 -11.98 4.01
N PHE A 319 -26.19 -11.79 3.97
CA PHE A 319 -27.18 -12.77 4.37
C PHE A 319 -27.01 -14.06 3.58
N ASN A 320 -27.02 -13.99 2.25
CA ASN A 320 -26.89 -15.15 1.39
C ASN A 320 -25.53 -15.86 1.52
N PHE A 321 -24.47 -15.13 1.86
CA PHE A 321 -23.12 -15.67 1.96
C PHE A 321 -22.81 -16.31 3.32
N VAL A 322 -23.37 -15.78 4.40
CA VAL A 322 -23.02 -16.15 5.78
C VAL A 322 -24.04 -17.12 6.39
N VAL A 323 -25.30 -17.06 5.97
CA VAL A 323 -26.41 -17.86 6.51
C VAL A 323 -26.54 -19.19 5.77
N ILE A 324 -26.87 -20.26 6.51
CA ILE A 324 -27.16 -21.58 5.95
C ILE A 324 -28.41 -21.48 5.04
N SER A 325 -28.28 -21.93 3.79
CA SER A 325 -29.39 -21.96 2.82
C SER A 325 -30.61 -22.69 3.40
N ASN A 326 -31.81 -22.13 3.19
CA ASN A 326 -33.09 -22.64 3.69
C ASN A 326 -33.25 -22.69 5.23
N SER A 327 -32.41 -22.01 6.00
CA SER A 327 -32.59 -21.88 7.45
C SER A 327 -33.65 -20.82 7.79
N PRO A 328 -34.79 -21.17 8.41
CA PRO A 328 -35.79 -20.19 8.86
C PRO A 328 -35.28 -19.31 10.01
N SER A 329 -34.18 -19.69 10.68
CA SER A 329 -33.71 -19.06 11.92
C SER A 329 -32.37 -18.31 11.78
N PHE A 330 -31.96 -18.02 10.53
CA PHE A 330 -30.76 -17.24 10.19
C PHE A 330 -29.47 -17.77 10.81
N PHE A 331 -29.33 -19.10 10.91
CA PHE A 331 -28.11 -19.72 11.45
C PHE A 331 -26.91 -19.47 10.55
N VAL A 332 -25.80 -19.08 11.18
CA VAL A 332 -24.54 -18.76 10.51
C VAL A 332 -23.74 -20.04 10.25
N LEU A 333 -23.09 -20.14 9.08
CA LEU A 333 -22.21 -21.25 8.72
C LEU A 333 -21.08 -21.44 9.77
N PRO A 334 -20.60 -22.68 10.00
CA PRO A 334 -19.56 -22.95 11.00
C PRO A 334 -18.31 -22.07 10.88
N GLN A 335 -17.84 -21.75 9.66
CA GLN A 335 -16.68 -20.88 9.46
C GLN A 335 -16.87 -19.43 9.90
N PHE A 336 -18.12 -18.98 10.06
CA PHE A 336 -18.47 -17.61 10.42
C PHE A 336 -19.05 -17.52 11.85
N ARG A 337 -19.05 -18.61 12.61
CA ARG A 337 -19.49 -18.60 14.01
C ARG A 337 -18.52 -17.79 14.86
N ILE A 338 -19.07 -16.92 15.70
CA ILE A 338 -18.30 -16.01 16.54
C ILE A 338 -18.42 -16.48 17.99
N SER A 339 -17.32 -16.54 18.73
CA SER A 339 -17.38 -16.88 20.15
C SER A 339 -18.16 -15.81 20.93
N ASN A 340 -19.00 -16.25 21.86
CA ASN A 340 -19.84 -15.39 22.71
C ASN A 340 -19.02 -14.27 23.37
N SER A 341 -17.76 -14.54 23.76
CA SER A 341 -16.85 -13.59 24.41
C SER A 341 -16.58 -12.29 23.63
N TYR A 342 -16.85 -12.27 22.31
CA TYR A 342 -16.61 -11.13 21.42
C TYR A 342 -17.89 -10.41 20.97
N THR A 343 -19.06 -10.88 21.36
CA THR A 343 -20.31 -10.21 21.06
C THR A 343 -20.61 -9.14 22.11
N VAL A 344 -21.17 -7.99 21.68
CA VAL A 344 -21.55 -6.91 22.60
C VAL A 344 -23.05 -6.98 22.82
N ALA A 345 -23.45 -7.32 24.05
CA ALA A 345 -24.84 -7.37 24.48
C ALA A 345 -25.02 -6.69 25.85
N SER A 346 -25.91 -5.70 25.92
CA SER A 346 -26.37 -5.12 27.18
C SER A 346 -27.49 -5.99 27.74
N ILE A 347 -27.19 -6.71 28.82
CA ILE A 347 -28.17 -7.52 29.54
C ILE A 347 -29.03 -6.56 30.37
N PHE A 348 -30.35 -6.59 30.14
CA PHE A 348 -31.29 -5.87 30.98
C PHE A 348 -31.77 -6.82 32.08
N SER A 349 -31.24 -6.65 33.29
CA SER A 349 -31.80 -7.29 34.47
C SER A 349 -33.20 -6.73 34.74
N ILE A 350 -34.04 -7.55 35.36
CA ILE A 350 -35.37 -7.11 35.79
C ILE A 350 -35.21 -6.11 36.92
N ASP A 351 -36.04 -5.07 36.89
CA ASP A 351 -36.02 -4.05 37.94
C ASP A 351 -36.73 -4.59 39.19
N ILE A 352 -35.94 -5.09 40.15
CA ILE A 352 -36.43 -5.65 41.41
C ILE A 352 -36.73 -4.53 42.43
N SER A 353 -36.42 -3.26 42.13
CA SER A 353 -36.49 -2.17 43.13
C SER A 353 -37.90 -1.79 43.58
N ARG A 354 -38.95 -2.19 42.84
CA ARG A 354 -40.35 -1.85 43.12
C ARG A 354 -41.12 -3.06 43.64
N ASN A 355 -40.89 -3.38 44.91
CA ASN A 355 -41.56 -4.45 45.65
C ASN A 355 -43.09 -4.30 45.61
N TYR A 356 -43.81 -5.40 45.34
CA TYR A 356 -45.28 -5.52 45.41
C TYR A 356 -46.13 -4.58 44.52
N LEU A 357 -45.53 -3.72 43.71
CA LEU A 357 -46.23 -2.88 42.71
C LEU A 357 -46.19 -3.51 41.32
N PHE A 358 -47.30 -3.39 40.59
CA PHE A 358 -47.43 -3.89 39.22
C PHE A 358 -46.45 -3.16 38.29
N ASN A 359 -45.39 -3.84 37.86
CA ASN A 359 -44.42 -3.35 36.88
C ASN A 359 -44.40 -4.32 35.69
N PRO A 360 -45.31 -4.15 34.70
CA PRO A 360 -45.46 -5.09 33.61
C PRO A 360 -44.26 -5.05 32.67
N GLN A 361 -43.28 -5.91 32.92
CA GLN A 361 -42.10 -6.11 32.08
C GLN A 361 -42.25 -7.42 31.31
N TRP A 362 -41.94 -7.41 30.02
CA TRP A 362 -41.80 -8.64 29.26
C TRP A 362 -40.48 -9.32 29.63
N THR A 363 -40.49 -10.65 29.71
CA THR A 363 -39.37 -11.47 30.14
C THR A 363 -39.27 -12.75 29.32
N ILE A 364 -38.06 -13.31 29.30
CA ILE A 364 -37.79 -14.63 28.74
C ILE A 364 -36.98 -15.44 29.76
N SER A 365 -37.30 -16.72 29.87
CA SER A 365 -36.58 -17.68 30.70
C SER A 365 -36.31 -18.98 29.98
N PHE A 366 -35.36 -19.74 30.51
CA PHE A 366 -34.90 -21.00 29.93
C PHE A 366 -35.01 -22.08 30.99
N ASN A 367 -35.86 -23.07 30.72
CA ASN A 367 -36.01 -24.24 31.57
C ASN A 367 -34.97 -25.28 31.16
N ARG A 368 -33.99 -25.54 32.03
CA ARG A 368 -32.91 -26.51 31.79
C ARG A 368 -33.41 -27.96 31.72
N ILE A 369 -34.52 -28.28 32.39
CA ILE A 369 -35.05 -29.65 32.48
C ILE A 369 -35.74 -30.02 31.16
N THR A 370 -36.56 -29.11 30.63
CA THR A 370 -37.31 -29.32 29.38
C THR A 370 -36.59 -28.80 28.13
N ASN A 371 -35.41 -28.20 28.29
CA ASN A 371 -34.65 -27.52 27.24
C ASN A 371 -35.49 -26.55 26.41
N SER A 372 -36.42 -25.83 27.06
CA SER A 372 -37.39 -24.96 26.39
C SER A 372 -37.35 -23.52 26.90
N PHE A 373 -37.73 -22.59 26.02
CA PHE A 373 -37.82 -21.17 26.33
C PHE A 373 -39.25 -20.79 26.69
N LEU A 374 -39.41 -20.03 27.77
CA LEU A 374 -40.70 -19.51 28.23
C LEU A 374 -40.67 -17.98 28.13
N VAL A 375 -41.52 -17.41 27.29
CA VAL A 375 -41.72 -15.96 27.15
C VAL A 375 -42.95 -15.56 27.94
N GLY A 376 -42.85 -14.49 28.72
CA GLY A 376 -43.98 -14.05 29.51
C GLY A 376 -43.90 -12.65 30.05
N ARG A 377 -45.05 -12.13 30.49
CA ARG A 377 -45.16 -10.81 31.13
C ARG A 377 -45.11 -11.00 32.64
N VAL A 378 -44.19 -10.30 33.31
CA VAL A 378 -44.06 -10.31 34.76
C VAL A 378 -45.28 -9.65 35.39
N ILE A 379 -45.87 -10.35 36.34
CA ILE A 379 -47.02 -9.88 37.10
C ILE A 379 -46.59 -9.49 38.51
N ILE A 380 -45.82 -10.36 39.16
CA ILE A 380 -45.28 -10.18 40.52
C ILE A 380 -43.88 -10.81 40.60
N THR A 381 -42.95 -10.16 41.29
CA THR A 381 -41.64 -10.71 41.65
C THR A 381 -41.57 -10.96 43.15
N TYR A 382 -41.12 -12.14 43.57
CA TYR A 382 -40.91 -12.51 44.97
C TYR A 382 -39.41 -12.48 45.29
N PRO A 383 -38.95 -11.55 46.16
CA PRO A 383 -37.56 -11.51 46.59
C PRO A 383 -37.19 -12.71 47.49
N ALA A 384 -35.95 -12.74 47.97
CA ALA A 384 -35.48 -13.77 48.89
C ALA A 384 -36.44 -13.98 50.08
N PRO A 385 -36.69 -15.22 50.53
CA PRO A 385 -35.98 -16.46 50.15
C PRO A 385 -36.52 -17.16 48.90
N ARG A 386 -37.64 -16.72 48.30
CA ARG A 386 -38.25 -17.41 47.13
C ARG A 386 -37.51 -17.18 45.82
N ASN A 387 -37.00 -15.97 45.56
CA ASN A 387 -36.28 -15.63 44.32
C ASN A 387 -36.98 -16.10 43.02
N GLU A 388 -38.29 -15.90 42.95
CA GLU A 388 -39.15 -16.36 41.84
C GLU A 388 -39.98 -15.20 41.29
N ALA A 389 -40.27 -15.23 39.99
CA ALA A 389 -41.23 -14.34 39.36
C ALA A 389 -42.45 -15.11 38.88
N LEU A 390 -43.65 -14.56 39.10
CA LEU A 390 -44.89 -15.02 38.49
C LEU A 390 -45.05 -14.32 37.14
N ILE A 391 -45.04 -15.10 36.07
CA ILE A 391 -45.20 -14.61 34.69
C ILE A 391 -46.47 -15.15 34.04
N SER A 392 -47.14 -14.37 33.19
CA SER A 392 -48.12 -14.91 32.24
C SER A 392 -47.41 -15.45 31.00
N HIS A 393 -47.73 -16.67 30.57
CA HIS A 393 -47.05 -17.34 29.46
C HIS A 393 -47.66 -16.96 28.10
N TRP A 394 -46.79 -16.67 27.13
CA TRP A 394 -47.16 -16.29 25.76
C TRP A 394 -46.40 -17.16 24.74
N ILE A 395 -47.11 -17.60 23.70
CA ILE A 395 -46.57 -18.47 22.64
C ILE A 395 -46.39 -17.64 21.38
N ALA A 396 -45.27 -17.82 20.68
CA ALA A 396 -45.06 -17.18 19.38
C ALA A 396 -46.06 -17.70 18.36
N SER A 397 -46.64 -16.82 17.54
CA SER A 397 -47.65 -17.19 16.53
C SER A 397 -47.10 -18.07 15.40
N SER A 398 -45.77 -18.18 15.27
CA SER A 398 -45.08 -19.00 14.28
C SER A 398 -43.91 -19.78 14.90
N VAL A 399 -43.49 -20.85 14.23
CA VAL A 399 -42.24 -21.57 14.52
C VAL A 399 -41.00 -20.73 14.17
N ASP A 400 -41.16 -19.74 13.29
CA ASP A 400 -40.09 -18.84 12.90
C ASP A 400 -39.71 -17.88 14.05
N ASP A 401 -38.46 -17.99 14.51
CA ASP A 401 -37.86 -17.17 15.57
C ASP A 401 -37.66 -15.70 15.15
N LEU A 402 -37.86 -15.36 13.88
CA LEU A 402 -37.72 -14.00 13.33
C LEU A 402 -38.94 -13.12 13.58
N LEU A 403 -40.10 -13.73 13.81
CA LEU A 403 -41.31 -13.00 14.15
C LEU A 403 -41.29 -12.57 15.63
N SER A 404 -42.05 -11.52 15.91
CA SER A 404 -42.17 -10.94 17.24
C SER A 404 -43.64 -10.83 17.66
N GLU A 405 -44.50 -11.63 17.04
CA GLU A 405 -45.92 -11.71 17.35
C GLU A 405 -46.17 -12.90 18.28
N PHE A 406 -46.81 -12.61 19.41
CA PHE A 406 -47.08 -13.57 20.47
C PHE A 406 -48.56 -13.58 20.79
N THR A 407 -49.12 -14.75 21.04
CA THR A 407 -50.50 -14.92 21.51
C THR A 407 -50.54 -15.47 22.93
N ALA A 408 -51.57 -15.11 23.69
CA ALA A 408 -51.72 -15.57 25.07
C ALA A 408 -51.91 -17.10 25.10
N CYS A 409 -51.08 -17.80 25.88
CA CYS A 409 -51.18 -19.25 26.02
C CYS A 409 -52.53 -19.64 26.66
N GLN A 410 -53.26 -20.56 26.02
CA GLN A 410 -54.55 -21.05 26.51
C GLN A 410 -54.41 -22.17 27.56
N GLY A 411 -53.20 -22.68 27.78
CA GLY A 411 -52.85 -23.72 28.75
C GLY A 411 -51.64 -24.53 28.26
N CYS A 412 -50.62 -24.69 29.11
CA CYS A 412 -49.46 -25.55 28.85
C CYS A 412 -49.13 -26.40 30.09
N ALA A 413 -48.24 -27.38 29.96
CA ALA A 413 -47.82 -28.23 31.08
C ALA A 413 -47.17 -27.46 32.25
N SER A 414 -46.69 -26.24 32.00
CA SER A 414 -46.11 -25.35 33.02
C SER A 414 -47.14 -24.40 33.67
N ALA A 415 -48.42 -24.53 33.32
CA ALA A 415 -49.49 -23.62 33.74
C ALA A 415 -50.04 -23.96 35.12
N ILE A 416 -50.16 -22.93 35.96
CA ILE A 416 -50.95 -22.95 37.18
C ILE A 416 -52.44 -22.78 36.77
N LEU A 417 -53.32 -23.63 37.31
CA LEU A 417 -54.75 -23.58 37.03
C LEU A 417 -55.35 -22.23 37.52
N ARG A 418 -56.13 -21.56 36.67
CA ARG A 418 -56.75 -20.24 36.93
C ARG A 418 -57.58 -20.17 38.24
N SER A 419 -58.00 -21.31 38.79
CA SER A 419 -58.70 -21.43 40.08
C SER A 419 -57.81 -21.18 41.31
N SER A 420 -56.49 -21.22 41.17
CA SER A 420 -55.52 -21.08 42.27
C SER A 420 -54.86 -19.69 42.36
N THR A 421 -55.28 -18.75 41.51
CA THR A 421 -54.74 -17.37 41.46
C THR A 421 -55.66 -16.36 42.15
N SER A 422 -55.08 -15.42 42.91
CA SER A 422 -55.81 -14.37 43.66
C SER A 422 -56.80 -13.55 42.81
N LYS A 423 -57.94 -13.15 43.38
CA LYS A 423 -58.96 -12.26 42.76
C LYS A 423 -58.38 -10.91 42.28
N THR A 424 -57.30 -10.42 42.88
CA THR A 424 -56.61 -9.19 42.44
C THR A 424 -55.76 -9.38 41.18
N LEU A 425 -55.25 -10.59 40.91
CA LEU A 425 -54.53 -10.93 39.68
C LEU A 425 -55.51 -11.04 38.49
N LEU A 426 -56.68 -11.63 38.73
CA LEU A 426 -57.76 -11.79 37.75
C LEU A 426 -58.32 -10.44 37.21
N LYS A 427 -58.30 -9.38 38.03
CA LYS A 427 -58.68 -8.01 37.60
C LYS A 427 -57.63 -7.31 36.73
N ARG A 428 -56.35 -7.70 36.82
CA ARG A 428 -55.23 -7.02 36.15
C ARG A 428 -54.80 -7.69 34.84
N CYS A 429 -55.16 -8.96 34.62
CA CYS A 429 -54.84 -9.75 33.43
C CYS A 429 -56.10 -10.47 32.90
N PRO A 430 -56.97 -9.78 32.13
CA PRO A 430 -58.26 -10.34 31.70
C PRO A 430 -58.14 -11.40 30.59
N SER A 431 -57.08 -11.31 29.78
CA SER A 431 -56.84 -12.13 28.58
C SER A 431 -56.02 -13.40 28.82
N GLU A 432 -55.13 -13.39 29.81
CA GLU A 432 -54.14 -14.43 30.07
C GLU A 432 -54.70 -15.53 30.97
N LYS A 433 -54.59 -16.81 30.55
CA LYS A 433 -55.10 -17.97 31.30
C LYS A 433 -54.01 -18.89 31.85
N CYS A 434 -52.76 -18.67 31.46
CA CYS A 434 -51.63 -19.54 31.78
C CYS A 434 -50.57 -18.74 32.56
N PHE A 435 -50.31 -19.16 33.81
CA PHE A 435 -49.33 -18.52 34.70
C PHE A 435 -48.27 -19.54 35.15
N SER A 436 -47.03 -19.11 35.32
CA SER A 436 -45.91 -19.98 35.75
C SER A 436 -44.98 -19.25 36.71
N TYR A 437 -44.49 -19.96 37.73
CA TYR A 437 -43.37 -19.49 38.55
C TYR A 437 -42.05 -19.80 37.85
N VAL A 438 -41.16 -18.81 37.81
CA VAL A 438 -39.84 -18.94 37.18
C VAL A 438 -38.74 -18.40 38.10
N PRO A 439 -37.64 -19.13 38.31
CA PRO A 439 -36.51 -18.65 39.11
C PRO A 439 -35.87 -17.39 38.51
N SER A 440 -35.62 -16.38 39.34
CA SER A 440 -35.03 -15.11 38.91
C SER A 440 -33.63 -15.27 38.29
N SER A 441 -32.89 -16.33 38.63
CA SER A 441 -31.56 -16.63 38.06
C SER A 441 -31.60 -17.06 36.58
N THR A 442 -32.75 -17.53 36.09
CA THR A 442 -32.95 -18.00 34.71
C THR A 442 -33.74 -17.01 33.85
N LEU A 443 -34.04 -15.84 34.40
CA LEU A 443 -35.00 -14.88 33.86
C LEU A 443 -34.27 -13.58 33.48
N ILE A 444 -34.47 -13.11 32.26
CA ILE A 444 -34.01 -11.79 31.82
C ILE A 444 -35.16 -10.96 31.28
N ARG A 445 -35.01 -9.63 31.26
CA ARG A 445 -36.00 -8.75 30.63
C ARG A 445 -35.96 -8.92 29.11
N TYR A 446 -37.12 -9.11 28.51
CA TYR A 446 -37.29 -9.15 27.07
C TYR A 446 -37.03 -7.73 26.50
N PRO A 447 -36.25 -7.58 25.43
CA PRO A 447 -35.94 -6.26 24.87
C PRO A 447 -37.18 -5.61 24.23
N THR A 448 -37.77 -4.64 24.93
CA THR A 448 -38.95 -3.88 24.46
C THR A 448 -38.69 -2.37 24.42
N LYS A 449 -39.39 -1.64 23.55
CA LYS A 449 -39.49 -0.17 23.67
C LYS A 449 -40.30 0.20 24.92
N PRO A 450 -40.04 1.35 25.57
CA PRO A 450 -40.94 1.86 26.61
C PRO A 450 -42.35 2.02 26.03
N CYS A 451 -43.36 1.57 26.78
CA CYS A 451 -44.79 1.57 26.39
C CYS A 451 -45.14 0.69 25.17
N THR A 452 -44.85 -0.62 25.22
CA THR A 452 -45.46 -1.58 24.29
C THR A 452 -46.95 -1.70 24.54
N TYR A 453 -47.78 -1.16 23.64
CA TYR A 453 -49.23 -1.22 23.68
C TYR A 453 -49.72 -2.64 23.34
N ILE A 454 -50.75 -3.09 24.06
CA ILE A 454 -51.49 -4.32 23.77
C ILE A 454 -52.69 -3.89 22.91
N HIS A 455 -52.88 -4.51 21.75
CA HIS A 455 -54.08 -4.26 20.95
C HIS A 455 -55.29 -4.86 21.67
N ALA A 456 -56.32 -4.04 21.90
CA ALA A 456 -57.48 -4.42 22.70
C ALA A 456 -58.34 -5.53 22.05
N ASP A 457 -58.31 -5.63 20.72
CA ASP A 457 -59.22 -6.51 19.96
C ASP A 457 -58.57 -7.81 19.46
N THR A 458 -57.25 -7.97 19.55
CA THR A 458 -56.55 -9.21 19.21
C THR A 458 -55.81 -9.74 20.42
N ARG A 459 -55.95 -11.04 20.73
CA ARG A 459 -55.17 -11.73 21.79
C ARG A 459 -53.67 -11.86 21.45
N SER A 460 -53.15 -10.98 20.61
CA SER A 460 -51.77 -10.96 20.10
C SER A 460 -51.02 -9.69 20.49
N VAL A 461 -49.72 -9.81 20.70
CA VAL A 461 -48.81 -8.71 21.03
C VAL A 461 -47.62 -8.74 20.09
N LEU A 462 -47.27 -7.58 19.54
CA LEU A 462 -46.07 -7.39 18.74
C LEU A 462 -44.94 -6.78 19.59
N LEU A 463 -43.94 -7.60 19.93
CA LEU A 463 -42.73 -7.13 20.62
C LEU A 463 -41.73 -6.51 19.64
N SER A 464 -40.83 -5.65 20.12
CA SER A 464 -39.93 -4.89 19.24
C SER A 464 -38.71 -5.66 18.75
N ALA A 465 -38.22 -6.62 19.53
CA ALA A 465 -37.12 -7.52 19.14
C ALA A 465 -37.64 -8.92 18.79
N SER A 466 -36.95 -9.61 17.87
CA SER A 466 -37.27 -10.98 17.48
C SER A 466 -37.08 -11.97 18.63
N LEU A 467 -37.82 -13.07 18.59
CA LEU A 467 -37.67 -14.16 19.55
C LEU A 467 -36.25 -14.76 19.50
N GLY A 468 -35.67 -14.87 18.31
CA GLY A 468 -34.31 -15.37 18.10
C GLY A 468 -33.25 -14.52 18.80
N TYR A 469 -33.39 -13.19 18.77
CA TYR A 469 -32.49 -12.29 19.50
C TYR A 469 -32.64 -12.48 21.03
N ALA A 470 -33.86 -12.56 21.53
CA ALA A 470 -34.12 -12.73 22.96
C ALA A 470 -33.61 -14.08 23.50
N LYS A 471 -33.83 -15.18 22.78
CA LYS A 471 -33.28 -16.52 23.10
C LYS A 471 -31.74 -16.47 23.16
N SER A 472 -31.12 -15.83 22.19
CA SER A 472 -29.67 -15.68 22.12
C SER A 472 -29.10 -14.88 23.29
N LEU A 473 -29.76 -13.77 23.67
CA LEU A 473 -29.36 -12.94 24.81
C LEU A 473 -29.42 -13.72 26.12
N LEU A 474 -30.44 -14.56 26.30
CA LEU A 474 -30.58 -15.41 27.48
C LEU A 474 -29.52 -16.51 27.54
N LEU A 475 -29.23 -17.17 26.42
CA LEU A 475 -28.14 -18.15 26.35
C LEU A 475 -26.78 -17.49 26.65
N PHE A 476 -26.56 -16.27 26.17
CA PHE A 476 -25.36 -15.51 26.50
C PHE A 476 -25.25 -15.25 28.01
N HIS A 477 -26.33 -14.81 28.67
CA HIS A 477 -26.35 -14.60 30.12
C HIS A 477 -26.06 -15.89 30.91
N LEU A 478 -26.58 -17.03 30.47
CA LEU A 478 -26.47 -18.30 31.21
C LEU A 478 -25.15 -19.05 31.00
N PHE A 479 -24.46 -18.83 29.87
CA PHE A 479 -23.34 -19.67 29.44
C PHE A 479 -22.08 -18.88 29.02
N ALA A 480 -22.01 -17.57 29.23
CA ALA A 480 -20.80 -16.80 28.91
C ALA A 480 -19.63 -17.12 29.88
N PRO A 481 -18.45 -17.55 29.39
CA PRO A 481 -17.28 -17.77 30.23
C PRO A 481 -16.64 -16.44 30.68
N VAL A 482 -16.05 -16.43 31.89
CA VAL A 482 -15.22 -15.34 32.42
C VAL A 482 -13.98 -15.17 31.53
N ARG A 483 -13.67 -13.93 31.13
CA ARG A 483 -12.59 -13.59 30.18
C ARG A 483 -11.21 -14.07 30.68
N LEU A 484 -10.67 -15.11 30.06
CA LEU A 484 -9.24 -15.45 30.13
C LEU A 484 -8.55 -15.02 28.84
N PHE A 485 -7.47 -14.25 28.98
CA PHE A 485 -6.63 -13.81 27.88
C PHE A 485 -5.78 -14.97 27.35
N PRO A 486 -5.72 -15.23 26.03
CA PRO A 486 -4.84 -16.27 25.49
C PRO A 486 -3.37 -15.81 25.52
N MET A 487 -2.51 -16.66 26.08
CA MET A 487 -1.06 -16.47 26.15
C MET A 487 -0.41 -16.67 24.76
N ASN A 488 0.58 -15.83 24.45
CA ASN A 488 1.28 -15.80 23.16
C ASN A 488 2.07 -17.09 22.90
N LYS A 489 1.80 -17.76 21.77
CA LYS A 489 2.80 -18.61 21.10
C LYS A 489 3.46 -17.80 19.99
N GLN A 490 4.71 -17.42 20.20
CA GLN A 490 5.56 -16.82 19.17
C GLN A 490 6.23 -17.97 18.43
N VAL A 491 5.84 -18.20 17.18
CA VAL A 491 6.42 -19.24 16.32
C VAL A 491 7.76 -18.73 15.81
N SER A 492 8.86 -19.25 16.34
CA SER A 492 10.19 -19.10 15.75
C SER A 492 10.28 -20.02 14.52
N ARG A 493 10.49 -19.43 13.34
CA ARG A 493 10.81 -20.17 12.11
C ARG A 493 12.33 -20.09 11.92
N ILE A 494 13.03 -21.15 12.31
CA ILE A 494 14.44 -21.38 11.99
C ILE A 494 14.49 -22.82 11.45
N SER A 495 15.31 -23.08 10.45
CA SER A 495 15.66 -24.41 9.96
C SER A 495 16.23 -25.26 11.11
N ASP A 496 15.69 -26.46 11.31
CA ASP A 496 16.05 -27.36 12.43
C ASP A 496 17.40 -28.09 12.22
N ILE A 497 18.19 -27.72 11.21
CA ILE A 497 19.49 -28.32 10.89
C ILE A 497 20.59 -27.31 11.24
N GLN A 498 21.42 -27.62 12.24
CA GLN A 498 22.54 -26.78 12.68
C GLN A 498 23.86 -27.56 12.56
N LEU A 499 24.91 -26.88 12.14
CA LEU A 499 26.29 -27.38 12.19
C LEU A 499 26.69 -27.73 13.63
N LEU A 500 27.61 -28.68 13.78
CA LEU A 500 28.22 -29.07 15.05
C LEU A 500 28.83 -27.85 15.77
N SER A 501 28.84 -27.84 17.10
CA SER A 501 29.44 -26.74 17.89
C SER A 501 30.97 -26.65 17.77
N SER A 502 31.62 -27.58 17.07
CA SER A 502 33.07 -27.67 16.91
C SER A 502 33.63 -26.91 15.70
N VAL A 503 32.79 -26.21 14.92
CA VAL A 503 33.27 -25.39 13.80
C VAL A 503 34.07 -24.21 14.33
N SER A 504 35.31 -24.05 13.86
CA SER A 504 36.18 -22.91 14.20
C SER A 504 36.29 -21.90 13.06
N THR A 505 36.39 -22.38 11.82
CA THR A 505 36.69 -21.54 10.65
C THR A 505 35.79 -21.90 9.47
N LEU A 506 35.37 -20.90 8.72
CA LEU A 506 34.53 -21.02 7.53
C LEU A 506 35.24 -20.38 6.34
N TYR A 507 35.57 -21.17 5.32
CA TYR A 507 36.06 -20.67 4.03
C TYR A 507 34.86 -20.38 3.12
N ILE A 508 34.83 -19.22 2.48
CA ILE A 508 33.74 -18.80 1.60
C ILE A 508 34.28 -18.30 0.26
N ASP A 509 33.53 -18.57 -0.82
CA ASP A 509 33.85 -18.09 -2.17
C ASP A 509 32.58 -17.99 -3.05
N GLY A 510 32.63 -17.18 -4.11
CA GLY A 510 31.56 -16.97 -5.06
C GLY A 510 32.02 -16.82 -6.52
N SER A 511 31.48 -17.64 -7.41
CA SER A 511 31.76 -17.57 -8.85
C SER A 511 30.64 -16.89 -9.64
N PHE A 512 31.01 -16.07 -10.64
CA PHE A 512 30.08 -15.37 -11.53
C PHE A 512 30.48 -15.49 -13.00
N LEU A 513 29.55 -15.97 -13.82
CA LEU A 513 29.66 -16.02 -15.28
C LEU A 513 28.77 -14.92 -15.90
N PRO A 514 29.36 -13.93 -16.62
CA PRO A 514 28.63 -12.83 -17.23
C PRO A 514 27.73 -13.28 -18.40
N LEU A 515 26.80 -12.40 -18.80
CA LEU A 515 25.93 -12.63 -19.95
C LEU A 515 26.76 -12.76 -21.23
N SER A 516 26.59 -13.87 -21.95
CA SER A 516 27.15 -14.08 -23.29
C SER A 516 26.02 -14.05 -24.34
N SER A 517 26.34 -13.95 -25.64
CA SER A 517 25.34 -13.94 -26.73
C SER A 517 24.45 -15.18 -26.74
N HIS A 518 24.84 -16.28 -26.06
CA HIS A 518 24.13 -17.56 -26.07
C HIS A 518 23.79 -18.11 -24.67
N SER A 519 24.10 -17.42 -23.57
CA SER A 519 23.85 -17.93 -22.21
C SER A 519 23.41 -16.84 -21.21
N LEU A 520 22.43 -17.18 -20.37
CA LEU A 520 22.03 -16.37 -19.22
C LEU A 520 23.19 -16.25 -18.21
N PRO A 521 23.30 -15.12 -17.47
CA PRO A 521 24.31 -14.97 -16.43
C PRO A 521 24.07 -16.01 -15.33
N SER A 522 25.14 -16.61 -14.82
CA SER A 522 25.10 -17.65 -13.78
C SER A 522 25.93 -17.22 -12.57
N MET A 523 25.43 -17.46 -11.37
CA MET A 523 26.13 -17.19 -10.10
C MET A 523 26.13 -18.45 -9.26
N ALA A 524 27.22 -18.72 -8.56
CA ALA A 524 27.34 -19.82 -7.62
C ALA A 524 28.03 -19.36 -6.34
N TYR A 525 27.72 -20.02 -5.23
CA TYR A 525 28.36 -19.77 -3.94
C TYR A 525 28.84 -21.07 -3.32
N VAL A 526 29.85 -20.98 -2.46
CA VAL A 526 30.41 -22.10 -1.70
C VAL A 526 30.78 -21.65 -0.31
N TRP A 527 30.57 -22.54 0.67
CA TRP A 527 31.26 -22.46 1.94
C TRP A 527 31.72 -23.84 2.40
N THR A 528 32.86 -23.87 3.10
CA THR A 528 33.43 -25.08 3.71
C THR A 528 33.75 -24.78 5.17
N ALA A 529 33.17 -25.57 6.07
CA ALA A 529 33.34 -25.47 7.52
C ALA A 529 34.43 -26.44 7.99
N ILE A 530 35.38 -25.94 8.79
CA ILE A 530 36.47 -26.73 9.38
C ILE A 530 36.46 -26.63 10.91
N ASN A 531 37.01 -27.66 11.57
CA ASN A 531 37.26 -27.65 13.01
C ASN A 531 38.64 -27.04 13.35
N SER A 532 38.93 -26.91 14.65
CA SER A 532 40.21 -26.37 15.15
C SER A 532 41.44 -27.16 14.70
N ASP A 533 41.24 -28.44 14.37
CA ASP A 533 42.30 -29.37 13.96
C ASP A 533 42.51 -29.37 12.44
N GLY A 534 41.79 -28.53 11.69
CA GLY A 534 41.92 -28.38 10.23
C GLY A 534 41.14 -29.40 9.40
N PHE A 535 40.33 -30.26 10.01
CA PHE A 535 39.49 -31.22 9.29
C PHE A 535 38.22 -30.55 8.74
N ILE A 536 37.88 -30.85 7.50
CA ILE A 536 36.63 -30.45 6.86
C ILE A 536 35.48 -31.21 7.53
N LEU A 537 34.56 -30.45 8.12
CA LEU A 537 33.35 -30.98 8.74
C LEU A 537 32.23 -31.10 7.71
N GLU A 538 32.01 -30.05 6.93
CA GLU A 538 30.95 -29.98 5.93
C GLU A 538 31.30 -28.93 4.85
N SER A 539 30.88 -29.18 3.61
CA SER A 539 30.99 -28.23 2.49
C SER A 539 29.66 -28.15 1.76
N HIS A 540 29.21 -26.95 1.42
CA HIS A 540 27.99 -26.73 0.67
C HIS A 540 28.22 -25.76 -0.47
N TYR A 541 27.69 -26.11 -1.65
CA TYR A 541 27.73 -25.27 -2.83
C TYR A 541 26.42 -25.37 -3.60
N ASN A 542 25.97 -24.27 -4.20
CA ASN A 542 24.82 -24.28 -5.11
C ASN A 542 24.85 -23.06 -6.04
N THR A 543 23.99 -23.08 -7.06
CA THR A 543 23.72 -21.95 -7.92
C THR A 543 22.71 -20.98 -7.28
N ILE A 544 22.86 -19.70 -7.59
CA ILE A 544 21.99 -18.61 -7.15
C ILE A 544 21.13 -18.18 -8.33
N PRO A 545 19.83 -17.85 -8.12
CA PRO A 545 19.03 -17.22 -9.15
C PRO A 545 19.73 -16.01 -9.77
N SER A 546 19.68 -15.87 -11.10
CA SER A 546 20.37 -14.84 -11.89
C SER A 546 19.84 -13.40 -11.71
N LEU A 547 19.03 -13.18 -10.67
CA LEU A 547 18.45 -11.87 -10.34
C LEU A 547 19.51 -10.98 -9.67
N PHE A 548 19.71 -9.76 -10.21
CA PHE A 548 20.74 -8.80 -9.76
C PHE A 548 22.15 -9.39 -9.77
N SER A 549 22.53 -10.01 -10.88
CA SER A 549 23.78 -10.75 -10.99
C SER A 549 25.02 -9.88 -10.81
N SER A 550 25.92 -10.30 -9.91
CA SER A 550 27.24 -9.70 -9.69
C SER A 550 28.14 -10.65 -8.89
N ALA A 551 29.45 -10.61 -9.12
CA ALA A 551 30.43 -11.42 -8.38
C ALA A 551 30.37 -11.15 -6.86
N LEU A 552 30.23 -9.89 -6.45
CA LEU A 552 30.08 -9.56 -5.02
C LEU A 552 28.82 -10.21 -4.39
N ARG A 553 27.76 -10.43 -5.17
CA ARG A 553 26.52 -11.01 -4.65
C ARG A 553 26.70 -12.51 -4.34
N SER A 554 27.46 -13.25 -5.13
CA SER A 554 27.78 -14.65 -4.84
C SER A 554 28.57 -14.79 -3.53
N GLU A 555 29.57 -13.92 -3.32
CA GLU A 555 30.36 -13.85 -2.08
C GLU A 555 29.49 -13.58 -0.83
N ILE A 556 28.62 -12.57 -0.92
CA ILE A 556 27.72 -12.23 0.20
C ILE A 556 26.75 -13.39 0.48
N PHE A 557 26.32 -14.11 -0.56
CA PHE A 557 25.44 -15.27 -0.39
C PHE A 557 26.16 -16.43 0.28
N ALA A 558 27.42 -16.69 -0.07
CA ALA A 558 28.28 -17.67 0.59
C ALA A 558 28.38 -17.39 2.10
N LEU A 559 28.71 -16.15 2.45
CA LEU A 559 28.76 -15.67 3.84
C LEU A 559 27.42 -15.88 4.56
N LEU A 560 26.32 -15.42 3.97
CA LEU A 560 24.99 -15.51 4.57
C LEU A 560 24.57 -16.94 4.83
N HIS A 561 24.75 -17.82 3.85
CA HIS A 561 24.37 -19.21 3.96
C HIS A 561 25.23 -19.92 5.00
N GLY A 562 26.54 -19.66 5.04
CA GLY A 562 27.42 -20.18 6.08
C GLY A 562 26.98 -19.76 7.49
N LEU A 563 26.69 -18.46 7.70
CA LEU A 563 26.22 -17.95 9.00
C LEU A 563 24.87 -18.56 9.43
N ASP A 564 23.97 -18.84 8.49
CA ASP A 564 22.66 -19.43 8.78
C ASP A 564 22.73 -20.91 9.22
N PHE A 565 23.84 -21.60 8.96
CA PHE A 565 24.04 -22.98 9.42
C PHE A 565 24.75 -23.06 10.79
N LEU A 566 25.38 -21.98 11.26
CA LEU A 566 26.09 -21.96 12.54
C LEU A 566 25.17 -22.15 13.76
N SER A 567 25.69 -22.78 14.80
CA SER A 567 25.03 -22.90 16.10
C SER A 567 25.01 -21.57 16.87
N ARG A 568 24.07 -21.41 17.81
CA ARG A 568 23.94 -20.19 18.63
C ARG A 568 25.14 -20.02 19.57
N ASN A 569 25.54 -18.77 19.83
CA ASN A 569 26.67 -18.39 20.68
C ASN A 569 28.04 -18.91 20.20
N SER A 570 28.18 -19.22 18.90
CA SER A 570 29.45 -19.67 18.34
C SER A 570 30.39 -18.49 18.03
N LYS A 571 31.69 -18.74 18.18
CA LYS A 571 32.77 -17.85 17.78
C LYS A 571 33.44 -18.44 16.55
N ILE A 572 33.43 -17.70 15.45
CA ILE A 572 33.85 -18.19 14.13
C ILE A 572 34.82 -17.22 13.46
N THR A 573 35.77 -17.76 12.74
CA THR A 573 36.61 -17.00 11.80
C THR A 573 36.17 -17.31 10.37
N VAL A 574 35.85 -16.30 9.58
CA VAL A 574 35.46 -16.43 8.17
C VAL A 574 36.62 -15.97 7.30
N THR A 575 37.09 -16.84 6.41
CA THR A 575 38.20 -16.60 5.47
C THR A 575 37.64 -16.38 4.06
N THR A 576 38.13 -15.33 3.38
CA THR A 576 37.73 -14.96 2.01
C THR A 576 38.85 -14.19 1.32
N ASP A 577 38.95 -14.28 0.01
CA ASP A 577 39.87 -13.47 -0.80
C ASP A 577 39.26 -12.10 -1.22
N CYS A 578 37.95 -11.93 -1.05
CA CYS A 578 37.20 -10.76 -1.47
C CYS A 578 37.38 -9.56 -0.53
N ALA A 579 38.35 -8.70 -0.85
CA ALA A 579 38.62 -7.46 -0.10
C ALA A 579 37.40 -6.51 -0.03
N GLN A 580 36.56 -6.49 -1.08
CA GLN A 580 35.37 -5.66 -1.12
C GLN A 580 34.32 -6.11 -0.08
N LEU A 581 34.17 -7.43 0.13
CA LEU A 581 33.28 -7.98 1.15
C LEU A 581 33.71 -7.51 2.54
N ILE A 582 35.00 -7.58 2.86
CA ILE A 582 35.55 -7.14 4.16
C ILE A 582 35.35 -5.64 4.37
N SER A 583 35.59 -4.82 3.34
CA SER A 583 35.33 -3.38 3.42
C SER A 583 33.85 -3.06 3.65
N LEU A 584 32.93 -3.83 3.08
CA LEU A 584 31.50 -3.63 3.27
C LEU A 584 31.05 -4.15 4.64
N TRP A 585 31.65 -5.23 5.16
CA TRP A 585 31.35 -5.74 6.50
C TRP A 585 31.51 -4.67 7.57
N SER A 586 32.63 -3.94 7.58
CA SER A 586 32.86 -2.88 8.57
C SER A 586 31.80 -1.78 8.52
N THR A 587 31.27 -1.50 7.33
CA THR A 587 30.20 -0.51 7.12
C THR A 587 28.82 -1.06 7.47
N TYR A 588 28.56 -2.34 7.21
CA TYR A 588 27.24 -2.97 7.27
C TYR A 588 26.98 -3.83 8.51
N VAL A 589 28.00 -4.20 9.26
CA VAL A 589 27.86 -5.05 10.45
C VAL A 589 28.42 -4.35 11.67
N ASP A 590 29.68 -3.90 11.62
CA ASP A 590 30.35 -3.31 12.78
C ASP A 590 29.81 -1.90 13.11
N ALA A 591 29.40 -1.13 12.10
CA ALA A 591 28.85 0.21 12.27
C ALA A 591 27.33 0.23 12.54
N PRO A 592 26.81 1.25 13.28
CA PRO A 592 25.37 1.44 13.45
C PRO A 592 24.68 1.65 12.09
N PHE A 593 23.39 1.32 12.01
CA PHE A 593 22.63 1.47 10.76
C PHE A 593 22.56 2.94 10.31
N ILE A 594 22.92 3.20 9.04
CA ILE A 594 22.83 4.53 8.41
C ILE A 594 21.86 4.46 7.22
N PRO A 595 20.85 5.35 7.11
CA PRO A 595 19.86 5.32 6.03
C PRO A 595 20.42 5.37 4.60
N ARG A 596 21.67 5.82 4.41
CA ARG A 596 22.36 5.83 3.11
C ARG A 596 22.56 4.42 2.56
N MET A 597 22.71 3.41 3.43
CA MET A 597 22.94 2.02 3.08
C MET A 597 21.82 1.41 2.22
N LEU A 598 20.59 1.91 2.34
CA LEU A 598 19.44 1.47 1.53
C LEU A 598 19.51 1.93 0.06
N LYS A 599 20.47 2.79 -0.29
CA LYS A 599 20.71 3.21 -1.67
C LYS A 599 21.65 2.28 -2.42
N GLU A 600 22.40 1.46 -1.69
CA GLU A 600 23.36 0.52 -2.28
C GLU A 600 22.67 -0.78 -2.67
N SER A 601 23.30 -1.50 -3.59
CA SER A 601 22.89 -2.87 -3.94
C SER A 601 23.18 -3.83 -2.79
N ASN A 602 22.49 -4.98 -2.76
CA ASN A 602 22.72 -6.04 -1.77
C ASN A 602 22.44 -5.64 -0.30
N HIS A 603 21.76 -4.52 -0.05
CA HIS A 603 21.46 -4.05 1.30
C HIS A 603 20.53 -5.00 2.06
N LEU A 604 19.68 -5.77 1.36
CA LEU A 604 18.83 -6.79 1.99
C LEU A 604 19.65 -7.99 2.48
N LEU A 605 20.67 -8.38 1.72
CA LEU A 605 21.60 -9.45 2.10
C LEU A 605 22.37 -9.05 3.37
N TRP A 606 22.97 -7.85 3.37
CA TRP A 606 23.67 -7.34 4.55
C TRP A 606 22.77 -7.17 5.78
N SER A 607 21.54 -6.70 5.58
CA SER A 607 20.55 -6.63 6.67
C SER A 607 20.21 -8.01 7.23
N SER A 608 20.19 -9.05 6.38
CA SER A 608 19.94 -10.42 6.80
C SER A 608 21.14 -10.97 7.60
N ALA A 609 22.37 -10.67 7.19
CA ALA A 609 23.58 -11.07 7.92
C ALA A 609 23.57 -10.51 9.34
N ARG A 610 23.30 -9.21 9.47
CA ARG A 610 23.15 -8.54 10.77
C ARG A 610 22.04 -9.16 11.62
N ALA A 611 20.92 -9.55 11.01
CA ALA A 611 19.83 -10.20 11.71
C ALA A 611 20.21 -11.60 12.23
N ILE A 612 20.92 -12.41 11.44
CA ILE A 612 21.40 -13.74 11.83
C ILE A 612 22.37 -13.63 13.00
N ILE A 613 23.38 -12.75 12.89
CA ILE A 613 24.38 -12.50 13.93
C ILE A 613 23.70 -12.10 15.24
N SER A 614 22.73 -11.17 15.18
CA SER A 614 22.00 -10.72 16.37
C SER A 614 21.06 -11.79 16.95
N GLN A 615 20.41 -12.61 16.12
CA GLN A 615 19.47 -13.64 16.59
C GLN A 615 20.18 -14.85 17.19
N LYS A 616 21.36 -15.21 16.67
CA LYS A 616 22.17 -16.34 17.12
C LYS A 616 23.31 -15.94 18.07
N SER A 617 23.48 -14.64 18.34
CA SER A 617 24.56 -14.10 19.19
C SER A 617 25.95 -14.61 18.78
N LEU A 618 26.24 -14.50 17.48
CA LEU A 618 27.51 -14.96 16.90
C LEU A 618 28.64 -13.93 17.12
N GLU A 619 29.85 -14.41 17.38
CA GLU A 619 31.07 -13.61 17.34
C GLU A 619 31.85 -13.96 16.06
N VAL A 620 31.84 -13.06 15.07
CA VAL A 620 32.40 -13.33 13.73
C VAL A 620 33.63 -12.46 13.51
N THR A 621 34.73 -13.06 13.05
CA THR A 621 35.96 -12.37 12.63
C THR A 621 36.25 -12.68 11.17
N LEU A 622 36.48 -11.65 10.33
CA LEU A 622 36.82 -11.84 8.91
C LEU A 622 38.32 -11.73 8.69
N ILE A 623 38.91 -12.69 7.96
CA ILE A 623 40.32 -12.69 7.57
C ILE A 623 40.42 -12.71 6.05
N LYS A 624 41.25 -11.81 5.51
CA LYS A 624 41.57 -11.79 4.09
C LYS A 624 42.65 -12.83 3.78
N VAL A 625 42.39 -13.71 2.82
CA VAL A 625 43.41 -14.59 2.22
C VAL A 625 43.90 -13.95 0.90
N PRO A 626 45.20 -14.01 0.56
CA PRO A 626 45.66 -13.53 -0.74
C PRO A 626 45.15 -14.45 -1.85
N ALA A 627 44.59 -13.88 -2.92
CA ALA A 627 44.20 -14.63 -4.12
C ALA A 627 45.44 -15.33 -4.72
N HIS A 628 45.30 -16.62 -5.07
CA HIS A 628 46.37 -17.46 -5.63
C HIS A 628 47.58 -17.70 -4.72
N ALA A 629 47.43 -17.60 -3.39
CA ALA A 629 48.42 -18.10 -2.43
C ALA A 629 48.36 -19.64 -2.31
N ASP A 630 49.39 -20.24 -1.68
CA ASP A 630 49.45 -21.67 -1.32
C ASP A 630 48.45 -22.05 -0.19
N ASP A 631 47.25 -21.48 -0.18
CA ASP A 631 46.15 -21.90 0.70
C ASP A 631 45.30 -22.95 -0.01
N SER A 632 45.53 -24.22 0.32
CA SER A 632 44.83 -25.36 -0.27
C SER A 632 43.31 -25.31 -0.05
N LEU A 633 42.84 -24.73 1.06
CA LEU A 633 41.41 -24.66 1.38
C LEU A 633 40.72 -23.54 0.60
N ASN A 634 41.39 -22.41 0.40
CA ASN A 634 40.86 -21.33 -0.44
C ASN A 634 40.76 -21.77 -1.91
N ASN A 635 41.79 -22.44 -2.43
CA ASN A 635 41.75 -22.99 -3.81
C ASN A 635 40.66 -24.07 -3.95
N HIS A 636 40.43 -24.86 -2.90
CA HIS A 636 39.35 -25.85 -2.89
C HIS A 636 37.95 -25.22 -3.00
N VAL A 637 37.67 -24.10 -2.31
CA VAL A 637 36.37 -23.42 -2.44
C VAL A 637 36.19 -22.71 -3.79
N ASP A 638 37.25 -22.16 -4.39
CA ASP A 638 37.24 -21.55 -5.74
C ASP A 638 36.90 -22.60 -6.81
N ASP A 639 37.55 -23.77 -6.77
CA ASP A 639 37.28 -24.87 -7.69
C ASP A 639 35.85 -25.41 -7.53
N LEU A 640 35.36 -25.52 -6.30
CA LEU A 640 33.97 -25.90 -6.03
C LEU A 640 32.97 -24.86 -6.56
N ALA A 641 33.29 -23.56 -6.46
CA ALA A 641 32.42 -22.49 -6.93
C ALA A 641 32.26 -22.52 -8.45
N LYS A 642 33.36 -22.81 -9.17
CA LYS A 642 33.34 -23.02 -10.62
C LYS A 642 32.58 -24.28 -11.01
N ALA A 643 32.81 -25.39 -10.32
CA ALA A 643 32.13 -26.67 -10.57
C ALA A 643 30.61 -26.60 -10.30
N ALA A 644 30.16 -25.74 -9.39
CA ALA A 644 28.76 -25.55 -9.08
C ALA A 644 27.92 -25.09 -10.28
N HIS A 645 28.49 -24.39 -11.26
CA HIS A 645 27.77 -23.96 -12.47
C HIS A 645 27.36 -25.12 -13.37
N THR A 646 28.11 -26.23 -13.34
CA THR A 646 27.86 -27.43 -14.16
C THR A 646 27.00 -28.47 -13.46
N ASN A 647 26.80 -28.34 -12.14
CA ASN A 647 26.02 -29.28 -11.35
C ASN A 647 24.52 -28.96 -11.42
N SER A 648 23.72 -29.92 -11.91
CA SER A 648 22.26 -29.79 -12.08
C SER A 648 21.50 -29.96 -10.75
N HIS A 649 21.90 -29.26 -9.68
CA HIS A 649 21.11 -29.20 -8.47
C HIS A 649 20.02 -28.13 -8.62
N LEU A 650 18.78 -28.44 -8.18
CA LEU A 650 17.70 -27.45 -8.12
C LEU A 650 18.20 -26.22 -7.34
N SER A 651 18.13 -25.05 -7.99
CA SER A 651 18.37 -23.74 -7.36
C SER A 651 17.57 -23.68 -6.06
N LEU A 652 18.26 -23.71 -4.92
CA LEU A 652 17.61 -23.58 -3.62
C LEU A 652 16.88 -22.24 -3.56
N GLN A 653 15.64 -22.32 -3.09
CA GLN A 653 14.78 -21.18 -2.87
C GLN A 653 15.46 -20.26 -1.85
N LEU A 654 15.73 -19.01 -2.26
CA LEU A 654 16.38 -17.96 -1.47
C LEU A 654 16.12 -18.14 0.03
N SER A 655 17.17 -18.41 0.81
CA SER A 655 17.08 -18.41 2.28
C SER A 655 16.35 -17.13 2.71
N ALA A 656 15.35 -17.28 3.58
CA ALA A 656 14.36 -16.25 3.79
C ALA A 656 15.03 -14.94 4.24
N LEU A 657 15.04 -13.92 3.38
CA LEU A 657 15.63 -12.61 3.71
C LEU A 657 15.07 -12.10 5.05
N LEU A 658 15.97 -11.82 6.00
CA LEU A 658 15.63 -11.43 7.37
C LEU A 658 15.72 -9.90 7.57
N ALA A 659 15.26 -9.12 6.59
CA ALA A 659 15.25 -7.66 6.66
C ALA A 659 13.93 -7.11 7.25
N PRO A 660 13.96 -6.07 8.12
CA PRO A 660 12.76 -5.54 8.79
C PRO A 660 11.61 -5.16 7.85
N CYS A 661 11.96 -4.65 6.66
CA CYS A 661 11.05 -4.29 5.59
C CYS A 661 11.65 -4.76 4.26
N ILE A 662 10.88 -5.50 3.46
CA ILE A 662 11.29 -5.93 2.12
C ILE A 662 10.24 -5.47 1.13
N LEU A 663 10.66 -4.80 0.08
CA LEU A 663 9.82 -4.43 -1.04
C LEU A 663 9.94 -5.53 -2.10
N TYR A 664 8.82 -6.02 -2.62
CA TYR A 664 8.79 -6.99 -3.69
C TYR A 664 8.14 -6.39 -4.92
N PHE A 665 8.70 -6.63 -6.11
CA PHE A 665 8.07 -6.33 -7.39
C PHE A 665 7.78 -7.64 -8.12
N ASN A 666 6.51 -7.91 -8.45
CA ASN A 666 6.09 -9.19 -9.04
C ASN A 666 6.66 -10.42 -8.29
N SER A 667 6.61 -10.39 -6.95
CA SER A 667 7.14 -11.43 -6.06
C SER A 667 8.66 -11.55 -5.96
N LEU A 668 9.43 -10.65 -6.60
CA LEU A 668 10.89 -10.59 -6.51
C LEU A 668 11.35 -9.46 -5.57
N PRO A 669 12.27 -9.71 -4.63
CA PRO A 669 12.73 -8.68 -3.69
C PRO A 669 13.50 -7.58 -4.41
N VAL A 670 13.24 -6.31 -4.09
CA VAL A 670 13.93 -5.16 -4.67
C VAL A 670 15.18 -4.84 -3.84
N ASP A 671 16.34 -5.32 -4.29
CA ASP A 671 17.63 -5.20 -3.61
C ASP A 671 18.55 -4.14 -4.23
N MET A 672 17.98 -2.98 -4.52
CA MET A 672 18.67 -1.82 -5.08
C MET A 672 18.05 -0.51 -4.60
N ASN A 673 18.61 0.62 -5.04
CA ASN A 673 18.04 1.92 -4.78
C ASN A 673 16.58 2.01 -5.26
N ILE A 674 15.64 2.03 -4.31
CA ILE A 674 14.21 2.04 -4.60
C ILE A 674 13.77 3.27 -5.42
N ARG A 675 14.48 4.40 -5.31
CA ARG A 675 14.14 5.60 -6.08
C ARG A 675 14.46 5.41 -7.55
N LYS A 676 15.64 4.85 -7.83
CA LYS A 676 16.04 4.50 -9.20
C LYS A 676 15.08 3.46 -9.77
N PHE A 677 14.81 2.39 -9.01
CA PHE A 677 13.90 1.33 -9.42
C PHE A 677 12.50 1.84 -9.80
N ILE A 678 11.88 2.68 -8.97
CA ILE A 678 10.57 3.29 -9.28
C ILE A 678 10.69 4.20 -10.50
N GLY A 679 11.77 4.99 -10.61
CA GLY A 679 12.05 5.81 -11.80
C GLY A 679 12.07 4.99 -13.08
N ASP A 680 12.80 3.87 -13.09
CA ASP A 680 12.91 2.95 -14.22
C ASP A 680 11.54 2.34 -14.60
N ILE A 681 10.68 2.04 -13.61
CA ILE A 681 9.29 1.60 -13.87
C ILE A 681 8.50 2.70 -14.60
N PHE A 682 8.61 3.96 -14.19
CA PHE A 682 7.91 5.05 -14.86
C PHE A 682 8.45 5.32 -16.26
N ASP A 683 9.77 5.22 -16.46
CA ASP A 683 10.38 5.33 -17.78
C ASP A 683 9.88 4.23 -18.72
N ALA A 684 9.83 2.98 -18.24
CA ALA A 684 9.27 1.85 -18.97
C ALA A 684 7.77 2.04 -19.29
N LYS A 685 6.97 2.52 -18.33
CA LYS A 685 5.55 2.83 -18.55
C LYS A 685 5.34 3.93 -19.58
N ASN A 686 6.16 4.98 -19.54
CA ASN A 686 6.10 6.07 -20.51
C ASN A 686 6.47 5.58 -21.91
N LEU A 687 7.51 4.74 -22.03
CA LEU A 687 7.89 4.11 -23.29
C LEU A 687 6.79 3.21 -23.83
N LEU A 688 6.19 2.36 -22.98
CA LEU A 688 5.06 1.51 -23.36
C LEU A 688 3.86 2.35 -23.83
N THR A 689 3.54 3.43 -23.09
CA THR A 689 2.45 4.36 -23.47
C THR A 689 2.72 5.05 -24.80
N LEU A 690 3.99 5.37 -25.11
CA LEU A 690 4.38 5.89 -26.41
C LEU A 690 4.21 4.82 -27.49
N ALA A 691 4.72 3.61 -27.27
CA ALA A 691 4.70 2.51 -28.22
C ALA A 691 3.26 2.04 -28.57
N LEU A 692 2.32 2.17 -27.63
CA LEU A 692 0.91 1.81 -27.82
C LEU A 692 0.06 2.92 -28.46
N LEU A 693 0.64 4.06 -28.86
CA LEU A 693 -0.12 5.09 -29.57
C LEU A 693 -0.71 4.50 -30.86
N PRO A 694 -1.99 4.79 -31.21
CA PRO A 694 -2.68 4.17 -32.35
C PRO A 694 -1.88 4.19 -33.64
N ARG A 695 -1.09 5.24 -33.87
CA ARG A 695 -0.23 5.38 -35.05
C ARG A 695 0.77 4.23 -35.21
N PHE A 696 1.35 3.72 -34.14
CA PHE A 696 2.33 2.63 -34.21
C PHE A 696 1.69 1.24 -34.34
N ASN A 697 0.36 1.14 -34.17
CA ASN A 697 -0.37 -0.13 -34.24
C ASN A 697 -0.79 -0.52 -35.66
N PHE A 698 -0.66 0.35 -36.66
CA PHE A 698 -1.32 0.12 -37.94
C PHE A 698 -0.62 -0.87 -38.88
N ASN A 699 0.70 -1.10 -38.81
CA ASN A 699 1.39 -1.92 -39.84
C ASN A 699 2.68 -2.67 -39.43
N SER A 700 3.10 -2.66 -38.17
CA SER A 700 4.31 -3.37 -37.73
C SER A 700 4.16 -3.89 -36.30
N SER A 701 4.65 -5.08 -36.01
CA SER A 701 4.81 -5.49 -34.61
C SER A 701 5.76 -4.51 -33.91
N ILE A 702 5.46 -4.16 -32.65
CA ILE A 702 6.29 -3.25 -31.83
C ILE A 702 7.76 -3.72 -31.77
N SER A 703 8.01 -5.02 -31.97
CA SER A 703 9.33 -5.64 -32.06
C SER A 703 10.17 -5.17 -33.26
N ASN A 704 9.56 -4.66 -34.32
CA ASN A 704 10.24 -4.26 -35.53
C ASN A 704 10.84 -2.84 -35.41
N ILE A 705 10.45 -2.08 -34.39
CA ILE A 705 11.02 -0.76 -34.10
C ILE A 705 12.22 -0.96 -33.18
N ASP A 706 13.42 -0.74 -33.70
CA ASP A 706 14.61 -0.61 -32.86
C ASP A 706 14.54 0.70 -32.07
N TRP A 707 13.99 0.62 -30.85
CA TRP A 707 13.86 1.76 -29.94
C TRP A 707 15.21 2.29 -29.47
N ALA A 708 16.25 1.45 -29.41
CA ALA A 708 17.59 1.88 -29.03
C ALA A 708 18.20 2.73 -30.16
N CYS A 709 18.12 2.27 -31.40
CA CYS A 709 18.51 3.03 -32.58
C CYS A 709 17.65 4.31 -32.72
N THR A 710 16.33 4.21 -32.53
CA THR A 710 15.42 5.37 -32.59
C THR A 710 15.83 6.43 -31.58
N LYS A 711 16.02 6.04 -30.31
CA LYS A 711 16.45 6.96 -29.23
C LYS A 711 17.84 7.52 -29.50
N PHE A 712 18.75 6.71 -30.02
CA PHE A 712 20.07 7.14 -30.45
C PHE A 712 19.98 8.18 -31.57
N CYS A 713 19.17 7.97 -32.60
CA CYS A 713 18.93 8.93 -33.68
C CYS A 713 18.37 10.28 -33.18
N PHE A 714 17.56 10.28 -32.12
CA PHE A 714 17.11 11.51 -31.45
C PHE A 714 18.20 12.18 -30.59
N ASN A 715 19.11 11.40 -30.00
CA ASN A 715 20.12 11.87 -29.05
C ASN A 715 21.48 12.20 -29.69
N ASN A 716 21.83 11.59 -30.82
CA ASN A 716 23.13 11.76 -31.46
C ASN A 716 23.20 13.09 -32.20
N LYS A 717 23.68 14.11 -31.47
CA LYS A 717 23.84 15.49 -31.94
C LYS A 717 25.26 15.82 -32.43
N LYS A 718 26.16 14.83 -32.49
CA LYS A 718 27.60 15.08 -32.71
C LYS A 718 28.03 15.25 -34.17
N GLN A 719 27.13 15.14 -35.16
CA GLN A 719 27.57 15.09 -36.57
C GLN A 719 26.90 16.05 -37.55
N PHE A 720 26.00 16.93 -37.12
CA PHE A 720 25.41 17.93 -38.02
C PHE A 720 25.52 19.35 -37.42
N PHE A 721 26.59 20.02 -37.83
CA PHE A 721 26.86 21.46 -37.95
C PHE A 721 26.73 22.42 -36.74
N SER A 722 27.53 23.47 -36.86
CA SER A 722 28.03 24.44 -35.89
C SER A 722 27.00 25.39 -35.26
N HIS A 723 27.34 25.83 -34.05
CA HIS A 723 26.98 27.12 -33.43
C HIS A 723 25.92 27.99 -34.11
N GLN A 724 24.63 27.69 -33.91
CA GLN A 724 23.53 28.67 -34.04
C GLN A 724 22.28 28.14 -33.32
N ASN A 725 21.41 29.04 -32.89
CA ASN A 725 20.25 28.83 -32.00
C ASN A 725 19.13 27.88 -32.53
N GLY A 726 19.37 27.09 -33.59
CA GLY A 726 18.38 26.22 -34.28
C GLY A 726 18.22 24.78 -33.73
N ARG A 727 18.80 24.46 -32.57
CA ARG A 727 18.92 23.07 -32.06
C ARG A 727 17.60 22.42 -31.60
N SER A 728 16.59 23.22 -31.24
CA SER A 728 15.27 22.69 -30.80
C SER A 728 14.31 22.44 -31.96
N GLU A 729 14.43 23.19 -33.05
CA GLU A 729 13.48 23.15 -34.17
C GLU A 729 13.58 21.85 -34.95
N PHE A 730 14.81 21.36 -35.20
CA PHE A 730 15.02 20.10 -35.91
C PHE A 730 14.59 18.87 -35.10
N CYS A 731 14.82 18.89 -33.78
CA CYS A 731 14.31 17.85 -32.89
C CYS A 731 12.78 17.87 -32.83
N ALA A 732 12.17 19.05 -32.71
CA ALA A 732 10.72 19.21 -32.75
C ALA A 732 10.13 18.73 -34.08
N PHE A 733 10.79 19.02 -35.20
CA PHE A 733 10.42 18.55 -36.52
C PHE A 733 10.43 17.03 -36.61
N ARG A 734 11.51 16.36 -36.17
CA ARG A 734 11.60 14.89 -36.13
C ARG A 734 10.51 14.27 -35.24
N ILE A 735 10.26 14.85 -34.07
CA ILE A 735 9.18 14.38 -33.17
C ILE A 735 7.81 14.57 -33.84
N LYS A 736 7.58 15.70 -34.52
CA LYS A 736 6.33 15.93 -35.26
C LYS A 736 6.17 14.94 -36.42
N ILE A 737 7.24 14.61 -37.14
CA ILE A 737 7.20 13.55 -38.17
C ILE A 737 6.88 12.21 -37.53
N LEU A 738 7.52 11.86 -36.40
CA LEU A 738 7.31 10.60 -35.67
C LEU A 738 5.93 10.50 -35.00
N LEU A 739 5.23 11.62 -34.81
CA LEU A 739 3.87 11.64 -34.22
C LEU A 739 2.75 12.04 -35.21
N ASP A 740 3.06 12.30 -36.48
CA ASP A 740 2.13 12.77 -37.51
C ASP A 740 1.45 14.08 -37.12
N MET A 741 2.29 15.00 -36.63
CA MET A 741 1.87 16.27 -36.06
C MET A 741 2.36 17.47 -36.87
N LEU A 742 2.96 17.23 -38.04
CA LEU A 742 3.30 18.31 -38.96
C LEU A 742 2.03 19.09 -39.33
N PRO A 743 2.13 20.41 -39.54
CA PRO A 743 0.99 21.24 -39.91
C PRO A 743 0.63 21.05 -41.40
N THR A 744 0.37 19.81 -41.82
CA THR A 744 -0.13 19.52 -43.17
C THR A 744 -1.50 20.15 -43.37
N LEU A 745 -1.88 20.46 -44.61
CA LEU A 745 -3.20 21.05 -44.90
C LEU A 745 -4.34 20.22 -44.30
N THR A 746 -4.28 18.88 -44.43
CA THR A 746 -5.26 17.95 -43.84
C THR A 746 -5.32 18.05 -42.32
N THR A 747 -4.18 18.26 -41.66
CA THR A 747 -4.11 18.47 -40.21
C THR A 747 -4.64 19.85 -39.81
N LEU A 748 -4.38 20.89 -40.60
CA LEU A 748 -4.84 22.25 -40.37
C LEU A 748 -6.35 22.39 -40.58
N GLN A 749 -6.91 21.77 -41.62
CA GLN A 749 -8.37 21.65 -41.86
C GLN A 749 -9.08 21.04 -40.65
N LYS A 750 -8.52 19.97 -40.06
CA LYS A 750 -9.08 19.35 -38.83
C LYS A 750 -8.98 20.27 -37.61
N ARG A 751 -7.88 21.02 -37.45
CA ARG A 751 -7.61 21.85 -36.25
C ARG A 751 -8.29 23.21 -36.30
N LYS A 752 -8.47 23.79 -37.48
CA LYS A 752 -9.07 25.12 -37.70
C LYS A 752 -9.95 25.09 -38.97
N PRO A 753 -11.09 24.37 -38.93
CA PRO A 753 -11.99 24.25 -40.10
C PRO A 753 -12.55 25.61 -40.55
N ASN A 754 -12.63 26.58 -39.64
CA ASN A 754 -13.09 27.94 -39.95
C ASN A 754 -12.07 28.76 -40.75
N VAL A 755 -10.81 28.32 -40.84
CA VAL A 755 -9.72 29.04 -41.52
C VAL A 755 -9.26 28.29 -42.77
N TYR A 756 -9.28 26.96 -42.75
CA TYR A 756 -8.84 26.11 -43.84
C TYR A 756 -10.02 25.33 -44.40
N ASP A 757 -10.44 25.67 -45.61
CA ASP A 757 -11.56 25.01 -46.30
C ASP A 757 -11.21 23.54 -46.60
N THR A 758 -12.15 22.63 -46.36
CA THR A 758 -12.00 21.20 -46.61
C THR A 758 -11.83 20.83 -48.08
N SER A 759 -12.22 21.72 -49.01
CA SER A 759 -12.03 21.55 -50.45
C SER A 759 -10.60 21.84 -50.91
N TRP A 760 -9.77 22.50 -50.10
CA TRP A 760 -8.39 22.81 -50.49
C TRP A 760 -7.55 21.53 -50.56
N LEU A 761 -6.87 21.36 -51.70
CA LEU A 761 -5.92 20.29 -51.97
C LEU A 761 -4.48 20.78 -51.74
N CYS A 762 -3.50 19.89 -51.90
CA CYS A 762 -2.10 20.24 -51.74
C CYS A 762 -1.75 21.49 -52.58
N PRO A 763 -1.19 22.55 -51.98
CA PRO A 763 -0.89 23.79 -52.71
C PRO A 763 0.14 23.62 -53.83
N GLN A 764 0.93 22.55 -53.81
CA GLN A 764 1.97 22.28 -54.81
C GLN A 764 1.40 21.60 -56.06
N CYS A 765 0.64 20.50 -55.88
CA CYS A 765 0.14 19.69 -57.00
C CYS A 765 -1.35 19.91 -57.33
N ASN A 766 -2.09 20.54 -56.42
CA ASN A 766 -3.54 20.77 -56.47
C ASN A 766 -4.41 19.56 -56.86
N SER A 767 -3.92 18.33 -56.65
CA SER A 767 -4.55 17.09 -57.16
C SER A 767 -4.94 16.10 -56.06
N SER A 768 -4.31 16.16 -54.89
CA SER A 768 -4.63 15.29 -53.75
C SER A 768 -4.56 16.05 -52.43
N PRO A 769 -5.22 15.55 -51.37
CA PRO A 769 -5.11 16.12 -50.03
C PRO A 769 -3.64 16.11 -49.57
N GLU A 770 -3.18 17.19 -48.95
CA GLU A 770 -1.83 17.24 -48.37
C GLU A 770 -1.80 16.44 -47.06
N THR A 771 -1.54 15.14 -47.17
CA THR A 771 -1.18 14.27 -46.05
C THR A 771 0.33 14.24 -45.85
N LEU A 772 0.79 13.69 -44.72
CA LEU A 772 2.22 13.51 -44.49
C LEU A 772 2.84 12.60 -45.57
N ASP A 773 2.13 11.54 -45.99
CA ASP A 773 2.57 10.66 -47.09
C ASP A 773 2.63 11.39 -48.43
N HIS A 774 1.65 12.27 -48.69
CA HIS A 774 1.66 13.09 -49.88
C HIS A 774 2.86 14.05 -49.94
N LEU A 775 3.31 14.59 -48.80
CA LEU A 775 4.52 15.42 -48.77
C LEU A 775 5.78 14.68 -49.26
N TRP A 776 5.85 13.35 -49.10
CA TRP A 776 7.00 12.56 -49.58
C TRP A 776 6.86 12.13 -51.04
N THR A 777 5.64 12.13 -51.58
CA THR A 777 5.29 11.56 -52.90
C THR A 777 4.78 12.60 -53.90
N CYS A 778 4.64 13.87 -53.49
CA CYS A 778 4.10 14.94 -54.32
C CYS A 778 4.99 15.17 -55.56
N PRO A 779 4.44 15.02 -56.78
CA PRO A 779 5.24 15.04 -58.01
C PRO A 779 5.78 16.42 -58.39
N TYR A 780 5.24 17.49 -57.79
CA TYR A 780 5.63 18.87 -58.06
C TYR A 780 6.62 19.44 -57.04
N ILE A 781 7.05 18.63 -56.05
CA ILE A 781 8.22 18.97 -55.27
C ILE A 781 9.43 18.69 -56.16
N LEU A 782 10.16 19.74 -56.54
CA LEU A 782 11.38 19.65 -57.35
C LEU A 782 12.27 18.49 -56.85
N PRO A 783 12.79 17.60 -57.73
CA PRO A 783 13.56 16.42 -57.32
C PRO A 783 14.75 16.71 -56.40
N GLU A 784 15.35 17.89 -56.53
CA GLU A 784 16.44 18.44 -55.72
C GLU A 784 16.00 18.84 -54.29
N PHE A 785 14.71 19.17 -54.13
CA PHE A 785 14.07 19.52 -52.87
C PHE A 785 13.15 18.42 -52.33
N SER A 786 13.07 17.28 -53.04
CA SER A 786 12.34 16.09 -52.60
C SER A 786 12.84 15.70 -51.21
N PRO A 787 11.98 15.81 -50.18
CA PRO A 787 12.34 15.43 -48.82
C PRO A 787 12.74 13.95 -48.77
N PHE A 788 12.18 13.12 -49.65
CA PHE A 788 12.51 11.71 -49.80
C PHE A 788 13.93 11.49 -50.33
N ASN A 789 14.32 12.16 -51.42
CA ASN A 789 15.68 12.05 -51.97
C ASN A 789 16.73 12.63 -51.01
N THR A 790 16.41 13.75 -50.36
CA THR A 790 17.27 14.37 -49.35
C THR A 790 17.44 13.45 -48.14
N PHE A 791 16.35 12.86 -47.64
CA PHE A 791 16.39 11.93 -46.51
C PHE A 791 17.15 10.65 -46.86
N LYS A 792 16.91 10.07 -48.05
CA LYS A 792 17.64 8.91 -48.55
C LYS A 792 19.14 9.19 -48.63
N THR A 793 19.55 10.36 -49.14
CA THR A 793 20.95 10.78 -49.23
C THR A 793 21.56 10.91 -47.83
N LEU A 794 20.89 11.61 -46.90
CA LEU A 794 21.36 11.75 -45.52
C LEU A 794 21.44 10.42 -44.76
N LEU A 795 20.55 9.47 -45.04
CA LEU A 795 20.56 8.13 -44.43
C LEU A 795 21.74 7.30 -44.94
N LEU A 796 22.04 7.37 -46.24
CA LEU A 796 23.19 6.74 -46.86
C LEU A 796 24.51 7.37 -46.37
N ASP A 797 24.55 8.68 -46.20
CA ASP A 797 25.69 9.40 -45.60
C ASP A 797 25.90 9.01 -44.12
N LEU A 798 24.81 8.81 -43.36
CA LEU A 798 24.90 8.30 -41.99
C LEU A 798 25.46 6.87 -41.96
N ARG A 799 25.03 6.00 -42.89
CA ARG A 799 25.53 4.63 -43.03
C ARG A 799 27.04 4.62 -43.26
N THR A 800 27.52 5.41 -44.23
CA THR A 800 28.96 5.49 -44.56
C THR A 800 29.76 6.03 -43.38
N VAL A 801 29.27 7.08 -42.72
CA VAL A 801 29.91 7.66 -41.54
C VAL A 801 30.01 6.69 -40.36
N TYR A 802 29.01 5.84 -40.14
CA TYR A 802 29.10 4.81 -39.09
C TYR A 802 30.06 3.68 -39.49
N LEU A 803 30.01 3.23 -40.74
CA LEU A 803 30.98 2.27 -41.27
C LEU A 803 32.41 2.75 -41.08
N ASP A 804 32.71 4.00 -41.45
CA ASP A 804 34.04 4.59 -41.28
C ASP A 804 34.46 4.66 -39.80
N LYS A 805 33.51 4.94 -38.89
CA LYS A 805 33.77 4.92 -37.45
C LYS A 805 34.03 3.51 -36.91
N PHE A 806 33.31 2.50 -37.40
CA PHE A 806 33.57 1.11 -37.01
C PHE A 806 34.93 0.66 -37.52
N LEU A 807 35.26 0.96 -38.77
CA LEU A 807 36.54 0.63 -39.40
C LEU A 807 37.73 1.37 -38.75
N SER A 808 37.53 2.60 -38.27
CA SER A 808 38.58 3.39 -37.60
C SER A 808 38.72 3.14 -36.09
N ALA A 809 37.70 2.60 -35.41
CA ALA A 809 37.73 2.34 -33.97
C ALA A 809 38.42 1.01 -33.58
N THR A 810 38.64 0.10 -34.54
CA THR A 810 39.27 -1.22 -34.31
C THR A 810 40.62 -1.33 -35.03
N PRO A 811 41.72 -0.79 -34.48
CA PRO A 811 43.03 -0.84 -35.14
C PRO A 811 43.73 -2.21 -35.05
N LEU A 812 43.24 -3.16 -34.23
CA LEU A 812 43.95 -4.44 -33.95
C LEU A 812 43.30 -5.69 -34.58
N THR A 813 42.11 -5.57 -35.17
CA THR A 813 41.46 -6.66 -35.91
C THR A 813 40.66 -6.04 -37.05
N SER A 814 41.00 -6.39 -38.30
CA SER A 814 40.17 -6.03 -39.45
C SER A 814 38.78 -6.63 -39.27
N LEU A 815 37.74 -5.79 -39.33
CA LEU A 815 36.35 -6.24 -39.38
C LEU A 815 36.20 -7.21 -40.57
N HIS A 816 35.54 -8.35 -40.34
CA HIS A 816 35.35 -9.38 -41.37
C HIS A 816 34.48 -8.81 -42.51
N ASP A 817 34.78 -9.15 -43.77
CA ASP A 817 34.06 -8.64 -44.94
C ASP A 817 32.54 -8.97 -44.89
N SER A 818 32.17 -10.06 -44.22
CA SER A 818 30.76 -10.40 -43.99
C SER A 818 30.04 -9.37 -43.12
N PHE A 819 30.72 -8.73 -42.15
CA PHE A 819 30.10 -7.70 -41.31
C PHE A 819 29.78 -6.44 -42.13
N VAL A 820 30.66 -6.05 -43.04
CA VAL A 820 30.40 -4.89 -43.94
C VAL A 820 29.24 -5.20 -44.87
N ALA A 821 29.19 -6.42 -45.44
CA ALA A 821 28.09 -6.88 -46.27
C ALA A 821 26.76 -6.93 -45.48
N GLU A 822 26.75 -7.52 -44.29
CA GLU A 822 25.57 -7.59 -43.42
C GLU A 822 25.12 -6.20 -42.94
N PHE A 823 26.05 -5.34 -42.53
CA PHE A 823 25.75 -3.98 -42.08
C PHE A 823 25.19 -3.11 -43.20
N THR A 824 25.72 -3.24 -44.42
CA THR A 824 25.19 -2.50 -45.58
C THR A 824 23.86 -3.04 -46.07
N ALA A 825 23.57 -4.32 -45.83
CA ALA A 825 22.35 -5.02 -46.19
C ALA A 825 21.23 -4.90 -45.14
N ILE A 826 21.44 -4.23 -43.99
CA ILE A 826 20.37 -4.05 -42.99
C ILE A 826 19.20 -3.30 -43.65
N ASP A 827 18.00 -3.88 -43.52
CA ASP A 827 16.76 -3.35 -44.09
C ASP A 827 16.47 -1.89 -43.68
N CYS A 828 16.98 -1.44 -42.53
CA CYS A 828 16.81 -0.07 -42.05
C CYS A 828 17.54 0.99 -42.91
N TRP A 829 18.51 0.58 -43.75
CA TRP A 829 19.16 1.45 -44.76
C TRP A 829 18.38 1.55 -46.05
N ILE A 830 17.51 0.57 -46.30
CA ILE A 830 16.54 0.62 -47.38
C ILE A 830 15.41 1.50 -46.84
N VAL A 831 15.11 2.61 -47.54
CA VAL A 831 13.93 3.42 -47.20
C VAL A 831 12.69 2.63 -47.61
N THR A 832 12.35 1.58 -46.87
CA THR A 832 11.00 1.04 -46.87
C THR A 832 10.17 2.00 -46.04
N LEU A 833 9.43 2.87 -46.75
CA LEU A 833 8.34 3.63 -46.17
C LEU A 833 7.57 2.73 -45.19
N PHE A 834 7.37 3.21 -43.96
CA PHE A 834 6.18 2.82 -43.23
C PHE A 834 5.00 3.14 -44.16
N HIS A 835 4.44 2.12 -44.82
CA HIS A 835 3.40 2.14 -45.85
C HIS A 835 3.82 2.48 -47.30
N LEU A 836 4.21 1.47 -48.05
CA LEU A 836 3.52 1.14 -49.30
C LEU A 836 3.05 -0.32 -49.16
N PRO A 837 1.75 -0.65 -49.28
CA PRO A 837 1.38 -2.03 -49.56
C PRO A 837 1.99 -2.40 -50.92
N VAL A 838 2.47 -3.64 -51.02
CA VAL A 838 2.79 -4.27 -52.31
C VAL A 838 1.61 -4.13 -53.26
#